data_AF-A0A350QVS2-F1
#
_entry.id   AF-A0A350QVS2-F1
#
_cell.length_a   1.000
_cell.length_b   1.000
_cell.length_c   1.000
_cell.angle_alpha   90.00
_cell.angle_beta   90.00
_cell.angle_gamma   90.00
#
_symmetry.space_group_name_H-M   'P 1'
#
loop_
_entity.id
_entity.type
_entity.pdbx_description
1 polymer ?
#
loop_
_entity_poly.entity_id
_entity_poly.type
_entity_poly.pdbx_seq_one_letter_code
_entity_poly.pdbx_strand_id
1 'polypeptide(L)'
;MRPAQSREIPPPPSSTGFDHGKGVPCGSCGEKGRKGFALVLSLALMSLVFVLILALIGIVATDLRLSDLRKEKAITRANALYSARIALGNLQEQMGPDKRISGPSDLLDEDPLTPKIDGVEHANWVGVWDSYHWDKESQPSYEEARKNFFRKWLVSFDENRDDSTIGLARDVETPRYGSSRDKMLVSGIGEGKAVHVPASRVSGEELKDFDIAWWVGDEGTKARADVFPETESSPEPHQLRSAMIAAPRAALEALDGLEQYPPADPEAEKVIDLQSLGLALDSRNESSSEMMDPAGRYFHDLTTFSNSVLADARGGGLKKDLNLLFELNRAPPGYRADDRSYLYENDSSELASLREKVRTKRSRGNKTEPRWEDVRGYYRQYKEAVVLNSEEGVSFGVKGNYSANTQRLPVVAKLQIVFSYWARDIHGPWKRKYNPPRFPKRHRFLIHCVVEPVITLWNPFGAPLSFKEFRANVMQIPISLRWFKNGNQVGPGWRHYSEIWQLSRNRRKGFDVRIKPPAGEDLITLQPGEVVTYSDGEASLAEFIKVHGRHDDWHGRLSARLEYKPGWHILGGYYTDWLAQGRDVIYGNANDLIGVQVKGQRSRFAGGMGDLYVNLFCTRPNGSGGFIGGHRIQFRANETNWLPRLSPGLDTPERSFGEVHNFKQPFMLLNVVLKTEGDSRYPSLSWVHNSPINQLFHAYDLDEEHMVNMQYEMEMLPMSSFDDIPTVEVAYDNEHGYFGPGLYADKGLSYVTHAELPLEAPISMGALRHANVAKSHNQPLVSYVVGNSYAHPLLPANGVW
;
A
#
# COMPACT_ATOMS: atom_id res chain seq x y z
N MET A 1 9.18 70.84 -8.82
CA MET A 1 10.50 70.85 -9.46
C MET A 1 10.33 70.90 -10.97
N ARG A 2 11.23 71.61 -11.66
CA ARG A 2 11.05 72.30 -12.96
C ARG A 2 10.65 71.42 -14.17
N PRO A 3 9.84 71.96 -15.11
CA PRO A 3 9.53 71.39 -16.43
C PRO A 3 10.25 72.11 -17.59
N ALA A 4 10.27 71.52 -18.79
CA ALA A 4 10.53 72.16 -20.10
C ALA A 4 10.11 71.20 -21.24
N GLN A 5 9.51 71.59 -22.38
CA GLN A 5 9.02 72.86 -22.88
C GLN A 5 8.06 72.59 -24.05
N SER A 6 6.99 73.40 -24.15
CA SER A 6 6.03 73.54 -25.24
C SER A 6 6.35 74.76 -26.11
N ARG A 7 5.81 74.82 -27.35
CA ARG A 7 5.53 76.03 -28.16
C ARG A 7 4.68 75.60 -29.38
N GLU A 8 3.37 75.85 -29.44
CA GLU A 8 2.61 77.09 -29.77
C GLU A 8 2.56 77.51 -31.25
N ILE A 9 1.32 77.72 -31.71
CA ILE A 9 0.83 78.19 -33.03
C ILE A 9 0.87 79.73 -33.08
N PRO A 10 0.87 80.37 -34.27
CA PRO A 10 -0.16 81.41 -34.53
C PRO A 10 -0.69 81.47 -36.00
N PRO A 11 -1.84 82.13 -36.28
CA PRO A 11 -2.44 82.29 -37.62
C PRO A 11 -2.31 83.75 -38.18
N PRO A 12 -3.09 84.16 -39.22
CA PRO A 12 -2.66 84.68 -40.54
C PRO A 12 -2.52 86.22 -40.62
N PRO A 13 -2.21 86.81 -41.81
CA PRO A 13 -3.27 87.61 -42.49
C PRO A 13 -3.15 87.75 -44.05
N SER A 14 -4.21 88.35 -44.61
CA SER A 14 -4.46 88.75 -46.01
C SER A 14 -3.69 90.00 -46.49
N SER A 15 -3.53 90.19 -47.80
CA SER A 15 -3.92 91.43 -48.53
C SER A 15 -3.50 91.47 -50.00
N THR A 16 -4.22 92.34 -50.70
CA THR A 16 -4.40 92.68 -52.12
C THR A 16 -3.31 93.56 -52.75
N GLY A 17 -3.25 93.56 -54.10
CA GLY A 17 -3.24 94.81 -54.88
C GLY A 17 -2.12 95.03 -55.90
N PHE A 18 -2.54 95.19 -57.18
CA PHE A 18 -2.13 96.16 -58.23
C PHE A 18 -0.61 96.48 -58.41
N ASP A 19 -0.04 96.68 -59.62
CA ASP A 19 -0.58 97.39 -60.77
C ASP A 19 0.32 97.30 -62.03
N HIS A 20 -0.29 97.68 -63.15
CA HIS A 20 0.25 98.35 -64.34
C HIS A 20 1.24 97.67 -65.30
N GLY A 21 0.80 97.68 -66.57
CA GLY A 21 1.62 97.35 -67.74
C GLY A 21 2.15 98.57 -68.49
N LYS A 22 2.85 98.29 -69.59
CA LYS A 22 2.72 98.87 -70.94
C LYS A 22 4.00 98.61 -71.75
N GLY A 23 3.83 98.21 -73.01
CA GLY A 23 4.92 98.14 -73.98
C GLY A 23 4.57 97.34 -75.25
N VAL A 24 3.79 97.94 -76.14
CA VAL A 24 3.61 97.60 -77.58
C VAL A 24 4.69 98.43 -78.36
N PRO A 25 5.14 98.18 -79.64
CA PRO A 25 4.65 97.31 -80.73
C PRO A 25 5.68 96.56 -81.63
N CYS A 26 5.11 95.72 -82.52
CA CYS A 26 5.42 95.45 -83.95
C CYS A 26 6.71 94.74 -84.42
N GLY A 27 6.50 93.76 -85.30
CA GLY A 27 7.48 93.31 -86.29
C GLY A 27 7.16 91.94 -86.90
N SER A 28 6.55 91.91 -88.08
CA SER A 28 6.24 90.69 -88.84
C SER A 28 7.49 90.01 -89.42
N CYS A 29 7.56 88.67 -89.37
CA CYS A 29 8.00 87.81 -90.49
C CYS A 29 7.98 86.31 -90.14
N GLY A 30 7.34 85.51 -91.00
CA GLY A 30 7.92 84.28 -91.58
C GLY A 30 8.16 83.03 -90.72
N GLU A 31 7.40 81.99 -91.04
CA GLU A 31 7.43 80.59 -90.58
C GLU A 31 8.80 79.91 -90.37
N LYS A 32 8.84 78.98 -89.39
CA LYS A 32 9.24 77.57 -89.62
C LYS A 32 8.83 76.67 -88.44
N GLY A 33 8.09 75.60 -88.75
CA GLY A 33 7.45 74.71 -87.78
C GLY A 33 8.40 73.85 -86.94
N ARG A 34 8.03 73.66 -85.67
CA ARG A 34 8.54 72.59 -84.78
C ARG A 34 7.47 71.51 -84.62
N LYS A 35 7.42 70.58 -85.57
CA LYS A 35 6.69 69.31 -85.44
C LYS A 35 7.50 68.37 -84.52
N GLY A 36 7.26 68.42 -83.20
CA GLY A 36 7.89 67.49 -82.25
C GLY A 36 7.51 67.69 -80.78
N PHE A 37 7.36 68.94 -80.31
CA PHE A 37 7.11 69.24 -78.89
C PHE A 37 5.69 68.88 -78.41
N ALA A 38 4.67 69.10 -79.25
CA ALA A 38 3.29 68.69 -78.94
C ALA A 38 3.14 67.16 -78.83
N LEU A 39 3.91 66.40 -79.63
CA LEU A 39 3.89 64.94 -79.60
C LEU A 39 4.51 64.42 -78.29
N VAL A 40 5.65 64.96 -77.86
CA VAL A 40 6.32 64.57 -76.60
C VAL A 40 5.46 64.93 -75.38
N LEU A 41 4.83 66.10 -75.36
CA LEU A 41 3.93 66.49 -74.26
C LEU A 41 2.68 65.58 -74.20
N SER A 42 2.12 65.22 -75.36
CA SER A 42 0.99 64.29 -75.44
C SER A 42 1.36 62.85 -75.05
N LEU A 43 2.57 62.38 -75.40
CA LEU A 43 3.10 61.08 -74.98
C LEU A 43 3.38 61.04 -73.48
N ALA A 44 3.93 62.12 -72.90
CA ALA A 44 4.16 62.22 -71.45
C ALA A 44 2.85 62.31 -70.65
N LEU A 45 1.85 63.03 -71.15
CA LEU A 45 0.50 63.08 -70.56
C LEU A 45 -0.22 61.73 -70.67
N MET A 46 -0.18 61.10 -71.85
CA MET A 46 -0.73 59.75 -72.04
C MET A 46 -0.01 58.72 -71.17
N SER A 47 1.32 58.79 -71.03
CA SER A 47 2.06 57.85 -70.17
C SER A 47 1.76 58.09 -68.70
N LEU A 48 1.63 59.34 -68.25
CA LEU A 48 1.24 59.67 -66.87
C LEU A 48 -0.17 59.16 -66.55
N VAL A 49 -1.13 59.41 -67.45
CA VAL A 49 -2.51 58.93 -67.32
C VAL A 49 -2.55 57.40 -67.36
N PHE A 50 -1.76 56.75 -68.21
CA PHE A 50 -1.69 55.30 -68.30
C PHE A 50 -1.11 54.67 -67.02
N VAL A 51 -0.03 55.24 -66.46
CA VAL A 51 0.53 54.81 -65.17
C VAL A 51 -0.46 55.02 -64.04
N LEU A 52 -1.20 56.13 -64.03
CA LEU A 52 -2.22 56.43 -63.02
C LEU A 52 -3.39 55.44 -63.10
N ILE A 53 -3.85 55.09 -64.31
CA ILE A 53 -4.88 54.07 -64.53
C ILE A 53 -4.38 52.69 -64.08
N LEU A 54 -3.15 52.31 -64.41
CA LEU A 54 -2.55 51.05 -63.97
C LEU A 54 -2.43 50.96 -62.45
N ALA A 55 -2.02 52.04 -61.78
CA ALA A 55 -1.94 52.10 -60.32
C ALA A 55 -3.33 51.99 -59.67
N LEU A 56 -4.34 52.67 -60.23
CA LEU A 56 -5.72 52.60 -59.74
C LEU A 56 -6.29 51.19 -59.91
N ILE A 57 -6.06 50.55 -61.07
CA ILE A 57 -6.47 49.15 -61.32
C ILE A 57 -5.76 48.21 -60.34
N GLY A 58 -4.48 48.43 -60.04
CA GLY A 58 -3.72 47.65 -59.07
C GLY A 58 -4.31 47.72 -57.66
N ILE A 59 -4.63 48.94 -57.19
CA ILE A 59 -5.23 49.16 -55.86
C ILE A 59 -6.63 48.52 -55.78
N VAL A 60 -7.48 48.74 -56.79
CA VAL A 60 -8.82 48.14 -56.82
C VAL A 60 -8.74 46.61 -56.84
N ALA A 61 -7.80 46.02 -57.59
CA ALA A 61 -7.59 44.58 -57.61
C ALA A 61 -7.11 44.04 -56.24
N THR A 62 -6.24 44.77 -55.53
CA THR A 62 -5.80 44.37 -54.18
C THR A 62 -6.91 44.51 -53.13
N ASP A 63 -7.72 45.56 -53.21
CA ASP A 63 -8.85 45.78 -52.29
C ASP A 63 -9.96 44.75 -52.51
N LEU A 64 -10.22 44.35 -53.76
CA LEU A 64 -11.13 43.25 -54.08
C LEU A 64 -10.61 41.93 -53.50
N ARG A 65 -9.32 41.59 -53.70
CA ARG A 65 -8.71 40.39 -53.11
C ARG A 65 -8.74 40.40 -51.57
N LEU A 66 -8.44 41.53 -50.94
CA LEU A 66 -8.51 41.65 -49.48
C LEU A 66 -9.95 41.53 -48.96
N SER A 67 -10.92 42.06 -49.70
CA SER A 67 -12.34 41.95 -49.35
C SER A 67 -12.84 40.52 -49.48
N ASP A 68 -12.44 39.80 -50.54
CA ASP A 68 -12.74 38.38 -50.70
C ASP A 68 -12.08 37.55 -49.59
N LEU A 69 -10.81 37.79 -49.26
CA LEU A 69 -10.14 37.11 -48.14
C LEU A 69 -10.81 37.39 -46.79
N ARG A 70 -11.26 38.63 -46.55
CA ARG A 70 -12.02 38.97 -45.32
C ARG A 70 -13.36 38.26 -45.28
N LYS A 71 -14.06 38.18 -46.40
CA LYS A 71 -15.33 37.46 -46.55
C LYS A 71 -15.15 35.96 -46.31
N GLU A 72 -14.18 35.34 -46.96
CA GLU A 72 -13.85 33.92 -46.76
C GLU A 72 -13.48 33.64 -45.30
N LYS A 73 -12.60 34.46 -44.70
CA LYS A 73 -12.23 34.31 -43.29
C LYS A 73 -13.44 34.43 -42.35
N ALA A 74 -14.39 35.32 -42.65
CA ALA A 74 -15.62 35.45 -41.87
C ALA A 74 -16.52 34.21 -42.01
N ILE A 75 -16.70 33.69 -43.23
CA ILE A 75 -17.46 32.46 -43.50
C ILE A 75 -16.80 31.26 -42.83
N THR A 76 -15.49 31.07 -42.98
CA THR A 76 -14.76 29.97 -42.33
C THR A 76 -14.88 30.03 -40.82
N ARG A 77 -14.80 31.22 -40.21
CA ARG A 77 -15.02 31.38 -38.75
C ARG A 77 -16.45 31.04 -38.34
N ALA A 78 -17.45 31.44 -39.13
CA ALA A 78 -18.84 31.10 -38.86
C ALA A 78 -19.08 29.58 -38.96
N ASN A 79 -18.54 28.94 -40.00
CA ASN A 79 -18.63 27.49 -40.19
C ASN A 79 -17.89 26.72 -39.08
N ALA A 80 -16.71 27.18 -38.65
CA ALA A 80 -15.97 26.60 -37.54
C ALA A 80 -16.74 26.74 -36.21
N LEU A 81 -17.35 27.90 -35.96
CA LEU A 81 -18.20 28.10 -34.78
C LEU A 81 -19.45 27.20 -34.82
N TYR A 82 -20.05 27.04 -35.99
CA TYR A 82 -21.18 26.12 -36.18
C TYR A 82 -20.75 24.66 -35.92
N SER A 83 -19.61 24.25 -36.47
CA SER A 83 -18.99 22.93 -36.23
C SER A 83 -18.74 22.69 -34.73
N ALA A 84 -18.16 23.67 -34.03
CA ALA A 84 -17.93 23.60 -32.59
C ALA A 84 -19.23 23.50 -31.77
N ARG A 85 -20.31 24.17 -32.21
CA ARG A 85 -21.63 24.05 -31.55
C ARG A 85 -22.25 22.68 -31.76
N ILE A 86 -22.10 22.08 -32.94
CA ILE A 86 -22.54 20.70 -33.20
C ILE A 86 -21.75 19.72 -32.34
N ALA A 87 -20.43 19.87 -32.30
CA ALA A 87 -19.57 19.04 -31.46
C ALA A 87 -19.96 19.11 -29.99
N LEU A 88 -20.21 20.32 -29.48
CA LEU A 88 -20.67 20.54 -28.11
C LEU A 88 -22.06 19.90 -27.86
N GLY A 89 -22.98 20.03 -28.83
CA GLY A 89 -24.30 19.38 -28.73
C GLY A 89 -24.21 17.85 -28.67
N ASN A 90 -23.39 17.26 -29.53
CA ASN A 90 -23.13 15.81 -29.51
C ASN A 90 -22.47 15.38 -28.21
N LEU A 91 -21.48 16.13 -27.72
CA LEU A 91 -20.83 15.86 -26.44
C LEU A 91 -21.86 15.90 -25.29
N GLN A 92 -22.71 16.93 -25.24
CA GLN A 92 -23.73 17.06 -24.19
C GLN A 92 -24.78 15.96 -24.25
N GLU A 93 -25.20 15.55 -25.44
CA GLU A 93 -26.18 14.47 -25.62
C GLU A 93 -25.59 13.11 -25.19
N GLN A 94 -24.36 12.81 -25.62
CA GLN A 94 -23.76 11.50 -25.41
C GLN A 94 -23.12 11.35 -24.02
N MET A 95 -22.47 12.40 -23.50
CA MET A 95 -21.77 12.40 -22.20
C MET A 95 -22.57 13.06 -21.06
N GLY A 96 -23.77 13.57 -21.32
CA GLY A 96 -24.58 14.26 -20.32
C GLY A 96 -24.99 13.40 -19.12
N PRO A 97 -25.46 12.15 -19.30
CA PRO A 97 -25.80 11.28 -18.17
C PRO A 97 -24.58 10.86 -17.34
N ASP A 98 -24.73 10.78 -16.01
CA ASP A 98 -23.65 10.38 -15.07
C ASP A 98 -23.10 8.96 -15.27
N LYS A 99 -23.72 8.17 -16.14
CA LYS A 99 -23.42 6.75 -16.43
C LYS A 99 -22.74 6.59 -17.79
N ARG A 100 -21.87 7.52 -18.12
CA ARG A 100 -21.14 7.57 -19.38
C ARG A 100 -19.66 7.48 -19.12
N ILE A 101 -18.97 6.78 -20.00
CA ILE A 101 -17.53 6.58 -19.97
C ILE A 101 -17.01 6.99 -21.34
N SER A 102 -16.02 7.87 -21.36
CA SER A 102 -15.26 8.20 -22.56
C SER A 102 -13.91 7.49 -22.53
N GLY A 103 -13.31 7.33 -23.70
CA GLY A 103 -11.99 6.73 -23.83
C GLY A 103 -11.46 6.80 -25.27
N PRO A 104 -10.15 6.91 -25.45
CA PRO A 104 -9.52 6.84 -26.76
C PRO A 104 -9.71 5.48 -27.44
N SER A 105 -9.56 5.47 -28.76
CA SER A 105 -9.68 4.28 -29.59
C SER A 105 -8.45 3.38 -29.55
N ASP A 106 -7.33 3.86 -29.01
CA ASP A 106 -6.16 3.04 -28.68
C ASP A 106 -6.49 1.86 -27.75
N LEU A 107 -7.60 1.91 -27.02
CA LEU A 107 -8.17 0.80 -26.25
C LEU A 107 -8.46 -0.44 -27.12
N LEU A 108 -8.53 -0.25 -28.45
CA LEU A 108 -8.72 -1.29 -29.45
C LEU A 108 -7.40 -1.82 -30.01
N ASP A 109 -6.25 -1.53 -29.41
CA ASP A 109 -4.95 -2.10 -29.77
C ASP A 109 -4.99 -3.64 -29.76
N GLU A 110 -4.42 -4.25 -30.79
CA GLU A 110 -4.34 -5.71 -30.93
C GLU A 110 -3.19 -6.31 -30.10
N ASP A 111 -2.12 -5.55 -29.84
CA ASP A 111 -0.99 -5.99 -29.02
C ASP A 111 -0.57 -4.93 -27.97
N PRO A 112 -1.27 -4.89 -26.81
CA PRO A 112 -1.03 -3.91 -25.75
C PRO A 112 0.33 -4.08 -25.04
N LEU A 113 1.10 -5.12 -25.37
CA LEU A 113 2.45 -5.31 -24.81
C LEU A 113 3.51 -4.53 -25.60
N THR A 114 3.15 -3.94 -26.74
CA THR A 114 4.06 -3.12 -27.53
C THR A 114 3.79 -1.64 -27.32
N PRO A 115 4.82 -0.77 -27.32
CA PRO A 115 4.62 0.67 -27.18
C PRO A 115 3.89 1.31 -28.37
N LYS A 116 3.79 0.61 -29.49
CA LYS A 116 3.20 1.12 -30.72
C LYS A 116 1.83 0.47 -30.90
N ILE A 117 0.79 1.30 -30.88
CA ILE A 117 -0.58 0.89 -31.18
C ILE A 117 -0.63 0.14 -32.51
N ASP A 118 -1.14 -1.09 -32.49
CA ASP A 118 -1.30 -1.96 -33.65
C ASP A 118 -2.79 -2.15 -33.99
N GLY A 119 -3.09 -2.26 -35.29
CA GLY A 119 -4.45 -2.48 -35.78
C GLY A 119 -5.46 -1.34 -35.58
N VAL A 120 -5.04 -0.15 -35.13
CA VAL A 120 -5.90 1.04 -34.97
C VAL A 120 -5.34 2.23 -35.76
N GLU A 121 -6.04 2.63 -36.83
CA GLU A 121 -5.64 3.77 -37.68
C GLU A 121 -5.91 5.12 -37.02
N HIS A 122 -7.07 5.24 -36.36
CA HIS A 122 -7.52 6.50 -35.77
C HIS A 122 -7.41 6.52 -34.25
N ALA A 123 -6.22 6.26 -33.71
CA ALA A 123 -5.91 6.04 -32.28
C ALA A 123 -6.39 7.14 -31.29
N ASN A 124 -6.63 8.36 -31.77
CA ASN A 124 -7.00 9.50 -30.92
C ASN A 124 -8.50 9.84 -30.99
N TRP A 125 -9.32 9.02 -31.65
CA TRP A 125 -10.77 9.20 -31.63
C TRP A 125 -11.33 8.84 -30.27
N VAL A 126 -12.23 9.68 -29.75
CA VAL A 126 -12.84 9.47 -28.44
C VAL A 126 -14.18 8.76 -28.61
N GLY A 127 -14.30 7.58 -28.04
CA GLY A 127 -15.52 6.81 -27.99
C GLY A 127 -16.34 7.13 -26.75
N VAL A 128 -17.65 6.88 -26.83
CA VAL A 128 -18.55 6.95 -25.67
C VAL A 128 -19.17 5.58 -25.44
N TRP A 129 -19.19 5.16 -24.18
CA TRP A 129 -19.82 3.92 -23.72
C TRP A 129 -20.84 4.19 -22.61
N ASP A 130 -21.85 3.34 -22.55
CA ASP A 130 -22.66 3.16 -21.36
C ASP A 130 -21.85 2.47 -20.25
N SER A 131 -22.07 2.87 -19.02
CA SER A 131 -21.50 2.18 -17.88
C SER A 131 -21.97 0.73 -17.83
N TYR A 132 -21.03 -0.21 -17.76
CA TYR A 132 -21.36 -1.61 -17.60
C TYR A 132 -21.51 -1.99 -16.12
N HIS A 133 -22.65 -2.58 -15.76
CA HIS A 133 -22.83 -3.27 -14.48
C HIS A 133 -22.78 -4.78 -14.73
N TRP A 134 -21.78 -5.44 -14.16
CA TRP A 134 -21.68 -6.89 -14.17
C TRP A 134 -22.62 -7.46 -13.09
N ASP A 135 -23.70 -8.10 -13.52
CA ASP A 135 -24.76 -8.65 -12.66
C ASP A 135 -24.86 -10.20 -12.72
N LYS A 136 -23.91 -10.87 -13.37
CA LYS A 136 -23.94 -12.32 -13.63
C LYS A 136 -22.97 -13.10 -12.73
N GLU A 137 -23.23 -14.39 -12.53
CA GLU A 137 -22.40 -15.30 -11.73
C GLU A 137 -21.08 -15.73 -12.42
N SER A 138 -20.86 -15.41 -13.70
CA SER A 138 -19.64 -15.79 -14.44
C SER A 138 -18.52 -14.75 -14.30
N GLN A 139 -17.34 -15.03 -14.90
CA GLN A 139 -16.29 -14.01 -14.99
C GLN A 139 -16.69 -12.91 -16.00
N PRO A 140 -16.41 -11.62 -15.69
CA PRO A 140 -16.67 -10.54 -16.63
C PRO A 140 -15.79 -10.63 -17.87
N SER A 141 -16.40 -10.64 -19.06
CA SER A 141 -15.71 -10.45 -20.33
C SER A 141 -15.74 -8.98 -20.71
N TYR A 142 -14.62 -8.27 -20.49
CA TYR A 142 -14.50 -6.86 -20.82
C TYR A 142 -14.60 -6.60 -22.32
N GLU A 143 -14.06 -7.47 -23.17
CA GLU A 143 -14.09 -7.31 -24.64
C GLU A 143 -15.51 -7.42 -25.21
N GLU A 144 -16.29 -8.40 -24.73
CA GLU A 144 -17.69 -8.57 -25.16
C GLU A 144 -18.57 -7.45 -24.62
N ALA A 145 -18.38 -7.06 -23.36
CA ALA A 145 -19.13 -5.95 -22.76
C ALA A 145 -18.87 -4.64 -23.52
N ARG A 146 -17.62 -4.29 -23.81
CA ARG A 146 -17.26 -3.04 -24.52
C ARG A 146 -18.01 -2.87 -25.84
N LYS A 147 -18.25 -3.96 -26.59
CA LYS A 147 -19.00 -3.92 -27.86
C LYS A 147 -20.48 -3.61 -27.66
N ASN A 148 -21.09 -4.17 -26.61
CA ASN A 148 -22.53 -4.04 -26.35
C ASN A 148 -22.92 -2.68 -25.75
N PHE A 149 -21.98 -2.00 -25.10
CA PHE A 149 -22.21 -0.70 -24.45
C PHE A 149 -21.65 0.49 -25.23
N PHE A 150 -21.03 0.26 -26.39
CA PHE A 150 -20.55 1.36 -27.23
C PHE A 150 -21.73 2.15 -27.80
N ARG A 151 -21.60 3.48 -27.78
CA ARG A 151 -22.60 4.42 -28.29
C ARG A 151 -22.18 4.96 -29.65
N LYS A 152 -21.06 5.69 -29.68
CA LYS A 152 -20.65 6.51 -30.82
C LYS A 152 -19.23 7.07 -30.61
N TRP A 153 -18.55 7.40 -31.72
CA TRP A 153 -17.32 8.20 -31.73
C TRP A 153 -17.64 9.71 -31.77
N LEU A 154 -16.96 10.51 -30.95
CA LEU A 154 -17.12 11.98 -30.89
C LEU A 154 -16.31 12.67 -31.99
N VAL A 155 -16.64 12.33 -33.24
CA VAL A 155 -16.08 12.92 -34.45
C VAL A 155 -17.20 13.22 -35.45
N SER A 156 -16.95 14.12 -36.38
CA SER A 156 -17.90 14.40 -37.46
C SER A 156 -18.05 13.19 -38.39
N PHE A 157 -19.30 12.84 -38.66
CA PHE A 157 -19.69 11.95 -39.74
C PHE A 157 -20.78 12.60 -40.60
N ASP A 158 -20.90 12.14 -41.84
CA ASP A 158 -22.04 12.47 -42.70
C ASP A 158 -23.33 11.90 -42.07
N GLU A 159 -24.45 12.63 -42.16
CA GLU A 159 -25.72 12.26 -41.51
C GLU A 159 -26.24 10.88 -41.93
N ASN A 160 -25.80 10.39 -43.09
CA ASN A 160 -26.18 9.10 -43.66
C ASN A 160 -25.27 7.92 -43.26
N ARG A 161 -24.20 8.16 -42.49
CA ARG A 161 -23.28 7.11 -42.06
C ARG A 161 -23.64 6.64 -40.65
N ASP A 162 -23.70 5.32 -40.45
CA ASP A 162 -23.80 4.74 -39.13
C ASP A 162 -22.48 4.93 -38.38
N ASP A 163 -22.51 5.72 -37.31
CA ASP A 163 -21.38 6.05 -36.45
C ASP A 163 -21.39 5.31 -35.11
N SER A 164 -22.31 4.36 -34.95
CA SER A 164 -22.48 3.53 -33.74
C SER A 164 -21.67 2.23 -33.77
N THR A 165 -20.78 2.07 -34.77
CA THR A 165 -19.93 0.89 -34.90
C THR A 165 -18.53 1.14 -34.33
N ILE A 166 -18.16 0.36 -33.31
CA ILE A 166 -16.84 0.47 -32.64
C ILE A 166 -15.66 0.20 -33.59
N GLY A 167 -15.84 -0.65 -34.61
CA GLY A 167 -14.79 -1.02 -35.57
C GLY A 167 -14.29 0.13 -36.45
N LEU A 168 -15.04 1.22 -36.56
CA LEU A 168 -14.72 2.35 -37.44
C LEU A 168 -13.35 2.99 -37.17
N ALA A 169 -12.82 2.88 -35.95
CA ALA A 169 -11.50 3.41 -35.61
C ALA A 169 -10.33 2.57 -36.16
N ARG A 170 -10.58 1.29 -36.51
CA ARG A 170 -9.62 0.36 -37.11
C ARG A 170 -9.65 0.37 -38.64
N ASP A 171 -10.71 0.91 -39.22
CA ASP A 171 -10.94 0.81 -40.66
C ASP A 171 -9.85 1.57 -41.43
N VAL A 172 -9.07 0.81 -42.20
CA VAL A 172 -8.15 1.32 -43.24
C VAL A 172 -8.91 1.74 -44.49
N GLU A 173 -10.24 1.86 -44.46
CA GLU A 173 -10.98 2.67 -45.44
C GLU A 173 -10.63 4.16 -45.25
N THR A 174 -9.33 4.46 -45.31
CA THR A 174 -8.74 5.58 -46.00
C THR A 174 -9.55 5.89 -47.26
N PRO A 175 -10.37 6.96 -47.24
CA PRO A 175 -10.56 7.75 -48.43
C PRO A 175 -9.16 8.02 -49.00
N ARG A 176 -8.93 7.54 -50.24
CA ARG A 176 -7.68 7.74 -51.00
C ARG A 176 -7.07 9.09 -50.66
N TYR A 177 -5.78 9.13 -50.35
CA TYR A 177 -4.97 10.36 -50.39
C TYR A 177 -5.37 11.16 -51.65
N GLY A 178 -6.18 12.23 -51.50
CA GLY A 178 -6.80 12.96 -52.63
C GLY A 178 -8.33 12.94 -52.73
N SER A 179 -9.05 12.22 -51.86
CA SER A 179 -10.48 12.37 -51.64
C SER A 179 -10.72 13.68 -50.87
N SER A 180 -11.42 14.61 -51.49
CA SER A 180 -11.69 15.99 -51.04
C SER A 180 -12.38 16.14 -49.66
N ARG A 181 -12.63 15.06 -48.90
CA ARG A 181 -13.63 15.03 -47.83
C ARG A 181 -13.14 14.69 -46.43
N ASP A 182 -11.86 14.44 -46.18
CA ASP A 182 -11.34 14.36 -44.80
C ASP A 182 -10.45 15.57 -44.46
N LYS A 183 -10.54 16.07 -43.22
CA LYS A 183 -9.81 17.26 -42.77
C LYS A 183 -8.88 16.89 -41.61
N MET A 184 -7.64 17.34 -41.69
CA MET A 184 -6.71 17.35 -40.56
C MET A 184 -7.12 18.48 -39.61
N LEU A 185 -7.49 18.15 -38.38
CA LEU A 185 -7.97 19.14 -37.40
C LEU A 185 -6.88 19.58 -36.42
N VAL A 186 -5.96 18.67 -36.08
CA VAL A 186 -4.77 18.97 -35.29
C VAL A 186 -3.55 18.79 -36.18
N SER A 187 -2.83 19.89 -36.42
CA SER A 187 -1.53 19.86 -37.07
C SER A 187 -0.52 19.30 -36.08
N GLY A 188 0.18 18.23 -36.45
CA GLY A 188 1.40 17.84 -35.76
C GLY A 188 2.46 18.91 -35.96
N ILE A 189 2.49 19.92 -35.10
CA ILE A 189 3.69 20.72 -34.92
C ILE A 189 4.56 19.89 -33.96
N GLY A 190 5.58 19.22 -34.50
CA GLY A 190 6.41 18.26 -33.76
C GLY A 190 5.98 16.79 -33.95
N GLU A 191 6.37 15.92 -33.01
CA GLU A 191 6.09 14.47 -33.04
C GLU A 191 4.62 14.09 -32.73
N GLY A 192 3.76 15.06 -32.37
CA GLY A 192 2.36 14.83 -32.07
C GLY A 192 1.57 14.32 -33.29
N LYS A 193 0.96 13.12 -33.19
CA LYS A 193 0.19 12.50 -34.28
C LYS A 193 -1.01 13.36 -34.68
N ALA A 194 -1.16 13.60 -35.98
CA ALA A 194 -2.28 14.33 -36.55
C ALA A 194 -3.61 13.58 -36.35
N VAL A 195 -4.68 14.32 -36.06
CA VAL A 195 -6.05 13.76 -35.97
C VAL A 195 -6.77 14.00 -37.29
N HIS A 196 -7.07 12.89 -37.97
CA HIS A 196 -7.85 12.88 -39.20
C HIS A 196 -9.31 12.59 -38.90
N VAL A 197 -10.19 13.36 -39.52
CA VAL A 197 -11.63 13.27 -39.28
C VAL A 197 -12.41 13.40 -40.59
N PRO A 198 -13.50 12.61 -40.77
CA PRO A 198 -14.40 12.77 -41.89
C PRO A 198 -15.10 14.13 -41.90
N ALA A 199 -15.24 14.77 -43.06
CA ALA A 199 -16.08 15.96 -43.18
C ALA A 199 -17.55 15.56 -43.31
N SER A 200 -18.39 16.28 -42.56
CA SER A 200 -19.85 16.21 -42.63
C SER A 200 -20.35 17.36 -43.50
N ARG A 201 -21.23 17.04 -44.47
CA ARG A 201 -21.84 18.07 -45.32
C ARG A 201 -23.12 18.55 -44.67
N VAL A 202 -23.21 19.87 -44.49
CA VAL A 202 -24.41 20.52 -43.97
C VAL A 202 -25.16 21.13 -45.15
N SER A 203 -26.32 20.58 -45.45
CA SER A 203 -27.26 21.10 -46.45
C SER A 203 -28.48 21.68 -45.76
N GLY A 204 -28.96 22.84 -46.21
CA GLY A 204 -30.21 23.45 -45.73
C GLY A 204 -31.00 24.02 -46.90
N GLU A 205 -32.32 24.10 -46.78
CA GLU A 205 -33.20 24.55 -47.88
C GLU A 205 -32.89 25.96 -48.39
N GLU A 206 -32.34 26.84 -47.54
CA GLU A 206 -31.98 28.23 -47.85
C GLU A 206 -30.46 28.53 -47.80
N LEU A 207 -29.62 27.54 -47.50
CA LEU A 207 -28.17 27.72 -47.31
C LEU A 207 -27.39 27.04 -48.42
N LYS A 208 -26.32 27.69 -48.89
CA LYS A 208 -25.34 27.05 -49.78
C LYS A 208 -24.59 25.98 -48.98
N ASP A 209 -24.56 24.74 -49.50
CA ASP A 209 -23.86 23.62 -48.89
C ASP A 209 -22.44 24.01 -48.44
N PHE A 210 -22.09 23.61 -47.23
CA PHE A 210 -20.74 23.74 -46.69
C PHE A 210 -20.35 22.48 -45.92
N ASP A 211 -19.06 22.17 -45.94
CA ASP A 211 -18.52 21.01 -45.26
C ASP A 211 -17.92 21.46 -43.92
N ILE A 212 -18.19 20.71 -42.86
CA ILE A 212 -17.63 20.91 -41.52
C ILE A 212 -16.89 19.66 -41.09
N ALA A 213 -15.90 19.83 -40.23
CA ALA A 213 -15.25 18.73 -39.52
C ALA A 213 -15.02 19.14 -38.07
N TRP A 214 -15.17 18.19 -37.15
CA TRP A 214 -14.93 18.41 -35.73
C TRP A 214 -14.50 17.11 -35.03
N TRP A 215 -13.73 17.27 -33.97
CA TRP A 215 -13.33 16.20 -33.05
C TRP A 215 -13.37 16.75 -31.64
N VAL A 216 -13.73 15.89 -30.69
CA VAL A 216 -13.63 16.18 -29.27
C VAL A 216 -12.54 15.31 -28.67
N GLY A 217 -11.51 15.94 -28.12
CA GLY A 217 -10.47 15.26 -27.35
C GLY A 217 -10.90 15.07 -25.89
N ASP A 218 -10.45 13.98 -25.27
CA ASP A 218 -10.67 13.71 -23.87
C ASP A 218 -9.45 14.16 -23.06
N GLU A 219 -9.62 15.24 -22.28
CA GLU A 219 -8.57 15.72 -21.39
C GLU A 219 -8.47 14.89 -20.10
N GLY A 220 -9.51 14.10 -19.77
CA GLY A 220 -9.54 13.26 -18.57
C GLY A 220 -8.62 12.04 -18.64
N THR A 221 -8.18 11.64 -19.85
CA THR A 221 -7.25 10.53 -20.06
C THR A 221 -5.78 10.96 -20.11
N LYS A 222 -5.51 12.27 -20.12
CA LYS A 222 -4.16 12.84 -20.17
C LYS A 222 -3.59 13.03 -18.77
N ALA A 223 -2.27 12.97 -18.65
CA ALA A 223 -1.58 13.24 -17.39
C ALA A 223 -1.54 14.75 -17.10
N ARG A 224 -1.84 15.12 -15.84
CA ARG A 224 -1.78 16.52 -15.39
C ARG A 224 -0.33 16.98 -15.22
N ALA A 225 0.05 18.04 -15.93
CA ALA A 225 1.40 18.62 -15.94
C ALA A 225 1.54 19.92 -15.11
N ASP A 226 0.49 20.30 -14.39
CA ASP A 226 0.40 21.47 -13.50
C ASP A 226 0.30 21.09 -12.02
N VAL A 227 0.51 19.81 -11.68
CA VAL A 227 0.55 19.34 -10.29
C VAL A 227 2.00 19.37 -9.80
N PHE A 228 2.31 20.40 -9.01
CA PHE A 228 3.63 20.64 -8.44
C PHE A 228 3.64 20.30 -6.93
N PRO A 229 4.76 19.80 -6.40
CA PRO A 229 4.89 19.53 -4.96
C PRO A 229 4.82 20.84 -4.15
N GLU A 230 4.10 20.84 -3.03
CA GLU A 230 4.13 21.97 -2.09
C GLU A 230 5.51 22.05 -1.42
N THR A 231 6.18 23.20 -1.52
CA THR A 231 7.40 23.45 -0.74
C THR A 231 7.05 23.68 0.73
N GLU A 232 7.33 22.69 1.59
CA GLU A 232 7.35 22.93 3.04
C GLU A 232 8.56 23.80 3.41
N SER A 233 8.40 24.64 4.44
CA SER A 233 9.46 25.53 4.96
C SER A 233 10.73 24.81 5.43
N SER A 234 10.68 23.50 5.70
CA SER A 234 11.82 22.70 6.13
C SER A 234 12.08 21.54 5.16
N PRO A 235 13.24 21.49 4.48
CA PRO A 235 13.52 20.49 3.45
C PRO A 235 13.70 19.07 3.99
N GLU A 236 14.18 18.89 5.22
CA GLU A 236 14.43 17.57 5.82
C GLU A 236 13.11 16.80 6.12
N PRO A 237 12.13 17.37 6.86
CA PRO A 237 10.81 16.76 7.01
C PRO A 237 10.09 16.56 5.68
N HIS A 238 10.20 17.51 4.75
CA HIS A 238 9.57 17.40 3.44
C HIS A 238 10.07 16.19 2.64
N GLN A 239 11.39 16.01 2.56
CA GLN A 239 11.99 14.84 1.88
C GLN A 239 11.56 13.54 2.53
N LEU A 240 11.52 13.50 3.86
CA LEU A 240 11.13 12.30 4.61
C LEU A 240 9.64 11.95 4.39
N ARG A 241 8.74 12.94 4.40
CA ARG A 241 7.31 12.74 4.10
C ARG A 241 7.08 12.38 2.64
N SER A 242 7.73 13.07 1.70
CA SER A 242 7.59 12.80 0.27
C SER A 242 8.01 11.37 -0.09
N ALA A 243 8.94 10.77 0.65
CA ALA A 243 9.32 9.37 0.50
C ALA A 243 8.26 8.38 1.05
N MET A 244 7.33 8.84 1.88
CA MET A 244 6.29 8.04 2.55
C MET A 244 4.88 8.22 1.95
N ILE A 245 4.66 9.16 1.03
CA ILE A 245 3.36 9.41 0.39
C ILE A 245 3.28 8.66 -0.95
N ALA A 246 2.10 8.18 -1.33
CA ALA A 246 1.84 7.73 -2.69
C ALA A 246 2.09 8.90 -3.68
N ALA A 247 2.81 8.66 -4.77
CA ALA A 247 3.25 9.70 -5.70
C ALA A 247 2.11 10.69 -6.03
N PRO A 248 2.18 11.96 -5.56
CA PRO A 248 1.08 12.91 -5.68
C PRO A 248 0.93 13.46 -7.11
N ARG A 249 1.91 13.19 -7.98
CA ARG A 249 1.98 13.65 -9.36
C ARG A 249 2.51 12.56 -10.27
N ALA A 250 2.26 12.71 -11.58
CA ALA A 250 2.94 11.92 -12.58
C ALA A 250 4.44 12.27 -12.60
N ALA A 251 5.30 11.26 -12.76
CA ALA A 251 6.75 11.40 -12.86
C ALA A 251 7.15 11.86 -14.29
N LEU A 252 6.70 13.06 -14.68
CA LEU A 252 6.91 13.60 -16.02
C LEU A 252 8.38 13.84 -16.37
N GLU A 253 9.25 13.93 -15.37
CA GLU A 253 10.71 14.00 -15.52
C GLU A 253 11.34 12.77 -16.19
N ALA A 254 10.59 11.67 -16.29
CA ALA A 254 11.01 10.48 -17.03
C ALA A 254 10.74 10.58 -18.55
N LEU A 255 10.04 11.62 -19.01
CA LEU A 255 9.75 11.84 -20.43
C LEU A 255 10.86 12.64 -21.11
N ASP A 256 11.16 12.30 -22.35
CA ASP A 256 12.21 12.97 -23.14
C ASP A 256 11.95 14.48 -23.26
N GLY A 257 12.94 15.28 -22.86
CA GLY A 257 12.88 16.75 -22.87
C GLY A 257 12.21 17.37 -21.64
N LEU A 258 11.65 16.58 -20.72
CA LEU A 258 11.05 17.06 -19.47
C LEU A 258 11.90 16.75 -18.23
N GLU A 259 13.19 16.46 -18.39
CA GLU A 259 14.09 16.06 -17.29
C GLU A 259 14.22 17.13 -16.19
N GLN A 260 13.93 18.39 -16.53
CA GLN A 260 13.98 19.53 -15.59
C GLN A 260 12.66 19.78 -14.87
N TYR A 261 11.64 18.95 -15.10
CA TYR A 261 10.38 18.99 -14.37
C TYR A 261 10.57 18.56 -12.90
N PRO A 262 9.90 19.20 -11.92
CA PRO A 262 9.02 20.36 -12.07
C PRO A 262 9.80 21.69 -12.25
N PRO A 263 9.18 22.74 -12.81
CA PRO A 263 9.72 24.09 -12.82
C PRO A 263 10.11 24.57 -11.42
N ALA A 264 11.08 25.50 -11.33
CA ALA A 264 11.47 26.08 -10.04
C ALA A 264 10.43 27.11 -9.54
N ASP A 265 10.31 27.27 -8.22
CA ASP A 265 9.56 28.38 -7.65
C ASP A 265 10.28 29.72 -7.91
N PRO A 266 9.56 30.79 -8.32
CA PRO A 266 8.10 30.93 -8.41
C PRO A 266 7.51 30.68 -9.82
N GLU A 267 8.29 30.16 -10.77
CA GLU A 267 7.80 29.95 -12.15
C GLU A 267 6.74 28.86 -12.23
N ALA A 268 6.77 27.87 -11.34
CA ALA A 268 5.73 26.85 -11.20
C ALA A 268 4.33 27.46 -10.98
N GLU A 269 4.22 28.52 -10.15
CA GLU A 269 2.95 29.21 -9.89
C GLU A 269 2.37 29.94 -11.12
N LYS A 270 3.17 30.14 -12.16
CA LYS A 270 2.77 30.86 -13.39
C LYS A 270 2.36 29.93 -14.52
N VAL A 271 2.44 28.61 -14.34
CA VAL A 271 2.02 27.63 -15.35
C VAL A 271 0.50 27.57 -15.40
N ILE A 272 -0.07 27.86 -16.57
CA ILE A 272 -1.53 27.86 -16.81
C ILE A 272 -1.90 26.86 -17.92
N ASP A 273 -0.99 26.68 -18.88
CA ASP A 273 -1.12 25.82 -20.05
C ASP A 273 0.23 25.17 -20.43
N LEU A 274 0.22 24.27 -21.41
CA LEU A 274 1.44 23.59 -21.85
C LEU A 274 2.47 24.54 -22.49
N GLN A 275 2.04 25.68 -23.02
CA GLN A 275 2.93 26.69 -23.59
C GLN A 275 3.69 27.44 -22.49
N SER A 276 2.99 27.89 -21.45
CA SER A 276 3.59 28.49 -20.26
C SER A 276 4.45 27.49 -19.47
N LEU A 277 4.11 26.20 -19.47
CA LEU A 277 4.98 25.15 -18.94
C LEU A 277 6.32 25.08 -19.69
N GLY A 278 6.29 25.08 -21.03
CA GLY A 278 7.51 25.11 -21.85
C GLY A 278 8.39 26.32 -21.51
N LEU A 279 7.78 27.50 -21.40
CA LEU A 279 8.49 28.74 -21.01
C LEU A 279 9.05 28.68 -19.59
N ALA A 280 8.34 28.08 -18.64
CA ALA A 280 8.78 27.94 -17.26
C ALA A 280 9.98 26.98 -17.14
N LEU A 281 10.00 25.90 -17.94
CA LEU A 281 11.11 24.95 -17.99
C LEU A 281 12.33 25.53 -18.71
N ASP A 282 12.12 26.29 -19.79
CA ASP A 282 13.21 26.94 -20.54
C ASP A 282 14.01 27.95 -19.69
N SER A 283 13.41 28.52 -18.64
CA SER A 283 14.12 29.41 -17.69
C SER A 283 15.31 28.75 -17.00
N ARG A 284 15.36 27.41 -16.94
CA ARG A 284 16.48 26.62 -16.40
C ARG A 284 17.47 26.14 -17.47
N ASN A 285 17.13 26.28 -18.75
CA ASN A 285 17.85 25.68 -19.86
C ASN A 285 18.72 26.74 -20.59
N GLU A 286 19.80 27.20 -19.94
CA GLU A 286 20.74 28.16 -20.55
C GLU A 286 21.53 27.59 -21.75
N SER A 287 21.40 26.29 -22.06
CA SER A 287 22.29 25.55 -22.98
C SER A 287 21.63 24.98 -24.24
N SER A 288 20.29 24.98 -24.35
CA SER A 288 19.57 24.47 -25.54
C SER A 288 19.10 25.63 -26.44
N SER A 289 19.50 25.60 -27.72
CA SER A 289 19.07 26.59 -28.71
C SER A 289 17.65 26.36 -29.23
N GLU A 290 17.03 25.22 -28.91
CA GLU A 290 15.66 24.89 -29.25
C GLU A 290 14.76 25.14 -28.03
N MET A 291 13.72 25.95 -28.23
CA MET A 291 12.71 26.27 -27.22
C MET A 291 11.88 25.00 -26.96
N MET A 292 11.65 24.67 -25.70
CA MET A 292 10.86 23.49 -25.36
C MET A 292 9.39 23.72 -25.73
N ASP A 293 8.79 22.81 -26.50
CA ASP A 293 7.38 22.86 -26.90
C ASP A 293 6.61 21.61 -26.44
N PRO A 294 6.27 21.50 -25.14
CA PRO A 294 5.46 20.40 -24.63
C PRO A 294 4.08 20.37 -25.26
N ALA A 295 3.55 21.54 -25.66
CA ALA A 295 2.23 21.67 -26.27
C ALA A 295 2.17 21.03 -27.66
N GLY A 296 3.25 21.08 -28.43
CA GLY A 296 3.37 20.39 -29.72
C GLY A 296 3.73 18.90 -29.57
N ARG A 297 4.71 18.59 -28.71
CA ARG A 297 5.24 17.21 -28.59
C ARG A 297 4.29 16.26 -27.86
N TYR A 298 3.69 16.70 -26.76
CA TYR A 298 2.91 15.86 -25.85
C TYR A 298 1.43 16.27 -25.77
N PHE A 299 0.90 16.85 -26.86
CA PHE A 299 -0.49 17.34 -26.93
C PHE A 299 -1.55 16.30 -26.51
N HIS A 300 -1.34 15.03 -26.88
CA HIS A 300 -2.29 13.94 -26.58
C HIS A 300 -2.02 13.25 -25.24
N ASP A 301 -0.87 13.51 -24.61
CA ASP A 301 -0.42 12.81 -23.41
C ASP A 301 -0.54 13.68 -22.15
N LEU A 302 -0.37 15.01 -22.29
CA LEU A 302 -0.35 15.95 -21.18
C LEU A 302 -1.49 16.96 -21.26
N THR A 303 -1.92 17.42 -20.08
CA THR A 303 -2.89 18.50 -19.94
C THR A 303 -2.61 19.33 -18.70
N THR A 304 -3.04 20.59 -18.70
CA THR A 304 -3.17 21.40 -17.48
C THR A 304 -4.62 21.50 -17.00
N PHE A 305 -5.56 20.86 -17.71
CA PHE A 305 -6.99 20.94 -17.44
C PHE A 305 -7.58 19.53 -17.31
N SER A 306 -7.91 19.12 -16.09
CA SER A 306 -8.71 17.92 -15.84
C SER A 306 -9.69 18.22 -14.73
N ASN A 307 -10.86 18.72 -15.13
CA ASN A 307 -11.97 19.00 -14.23
C ASN A 307 -13.09 18.02 -14.55
N SER A 308 -13.48 17.23 -13.58
CA SER A 308 -14.62 16.32 -13.69
C SER A 308 -15.55 16.53 -12.51
N VAL A 309 -16.85 16.36 -12.74
CA VAL A 309 -17.76 16.10 -11.63
C VAL A 309 -17.38 14.74 -11.06
N LEU A 310 -17.33 14.60 -9.74
CA LEU A 310 -17.11 13.32 -9.07
C LEU A 310 -18.36 12.45 -9.24
N ALA A 311 -18.71 12.06 -10.46
CA ALA A 311 -19.89 11.27 -10.77
C ALA A 311 -19.63 9.78 -10.53
N ASP A 312 -20.61 9.08 -9.97
CA ASP A 312 -20.60 7.62 -9.86
C ASP A 312 -21.04 7.02 -11.20
N ALA A 313 -20.06 6.66 -12.04
CA ALA A 313 -20.32 6.05 -13.34
C ALA A 313 -21.12 4.74 -13.24
N ARG A 314 -21.11 4.03 -12.11
CA ARG A 314 -21.86 2.78 -11.91
C ARG A 314 -23.30 3.07 -11.47
N GLY A 315 -23.46 3.81 -10.39
CA GLY A 315 -24.74 4.06 -9.72
C GLY A 315 -25.53 5.23 -10.31
N GLY A 316 -24.85 6.19 -10.93
CA GLY A 316 -25.34 7.54 -11.25
C GLY A 316 -25.32 8.45 -10.01
N GLY A 317 -25.34 9.77 -10.23
CA GLY A 317 -25.22 10.77 -9.16
C GLY A 317 -23.77 11.05 -8.75
N LEU A 318 -23.57 11.72 -7.62
CA LEU A 318 -22.25 12.07 -7.11
C LEU A 318 -21.64 10.95 -6.25
N LYS A 319 -20.34 10.70 -6.42
CA LYS A 319 -19.51 9.89 -5.52
C LYS A 319 -19.59 10.44 -4.10
N LYS A 320 -19.55 9.53 -3.13
CA LYS A 320 -19.52 9.88 -1.71
C LYS A 320 -18.11 10.32 -1.31
N ASP A 321 -18.01 11.45 -0.62
CA ASP A 321 -16.74 11.94 -0.07
C ASP A 321 -16.38 11.22 1.24
N LEU A 322 -15.40 10.31 1.15
CA LEU A 322 -14.87 9.59 2.31
C LEU A 322 -13.97 10.47 3.18
N ASN A 323 -13.32 11.50 2.63
CA ASN A 323 -12.45 12.38 3.41
C ASN A 323 -13.29 13.12 4.44
N LEU A 324 -14.42 13.71 4.04
CA LEU A 324 -15.36 14.32 4.98
C LEU A 324 -15.86 13.31 6.02
N LEU A 325 -16.22 12.10 5.59
CA LEU A 325 -16.67 11.04 6.50
C LEU A 325 -15.63 10.77 7.60
N PHE A 326 -14.35 10.71 7.24
CA PHE A 326 -13.27 10.37 8.17
C PHE A 326 -12.75 11.57 8.99
N GLU A 327 -12.76 12.77 8.42
CA GLU A 327 -12.27 14.01 9.02
C GLU A 327 -13.19 14.56 10.13
N LEU A 328 -14.50 14.35 10.03
CA LEU A 328 -15.46 14.77 11.04
C LEU A 328 -15.14 14.18 12.41
N ASN A 329 -15.21 14.96 13.49
CA ASN A 329 -14.92 14.49 14.87
C ASN A 329 -15.82 13.34 15.33
N ARG A 330 -17.03 13.24 14.77
CA ARG A 330 -17.95 12.14 14.99
C ARG A 330 -18.52 11.66 13.67
N ALA A 331 -18.61 10.34 13.53
CA ALA A 331 -19.45 9.60 12.59
C ALA A 331 -20.77 10.35 12.22
N PRO A 332 -21.12 10.73 10.97
CA PRO A 332 -22.50 11.12 10.67
C PRO A 332 -23.44 9.93 10.91
N PRO A 333 -24.74 10.16 11.19
CA PRO A 333 -25.71 9.08 11.36
C PRO A 333 -25.71 8.11 10.16
N GLY A 334 -25.77 6.81 10.42
CA GLY A 334 -25.63 5.76 9.42
C GLY A 334 -24.19 5.22 9.29
N TYR A 335 -23.20 5.90 9.85
CA TYR A 335 -21.78 5.48 9.81
C TYR A 335 -21.13 5.42 11.20
N ARG A 336 -21.89 5.58 12.29
CA ARG A 336 -21.35 5.57 13.65
C ARG A 336 -21.06 4.15 14.14
N ALA A 337 -20.30 4.06 15.23
CA ALA A 337 -19.99 2.80 15.90
C ALA A 337 -21.23 2.03 16.38
N ASP A 338 -22.28 2.74 16.79
CA ASP A 338 -23.57 2.23 17.24
C ASP A 338 -24.51 1.85 16.08
N ASP A 339 -24.27 2.40 14.90
CA ASP A 339 -25.00 2.04 13.68
C ASP A 339 -24.55 0.65 13.19
N ARG A 340 -25.41 -0.08 12.46
CA ARG A 340 -25.06 -1.35 11.82
C ARG A 340 -24.28 -1.11 10.51
N SER A 341 -23.35 -0.17 10.54
CA SER A 341 -22.61 0.40 9.41
C SER A 341 -21.39 -0.46 9.03
N TYR A 342 -21.66 -1.66 8.53
CA TYR A 342 -20.61 -2.59 8.11
C TYR A 342 -20.01 -2.15 6.77
N LEU A 343 -18.72 -2.44 6.58
CA LEU A 343 -18.04 -2.19 5.31
C LEU A 343 -18.66 -3.06 4.20
N TYR A 344 -18.99 -4.30 4.54
CA TYR A 344 -19.70 -5.24 3.67
C TYR A 344 -21.21 -5.15 3.94
N GLU A 345 -21.86 -4.16 3.34
CA GLU A 345 -23.31 -4.03 3.36
C GLU A 345 -23.87 -4.61 2.06
N ASN A 346 -24.28 -5.89 2.07
CA ASN A 346 -25.09 -6.45 1.00
C ASN A 346 -26.25 -7.27 1.58
N ASP A 347 -27.43 -7.09 0.98
CA ASP A 347 -28.73 -7.64 1.37
C ASP A 347 -28.94 -9.09 0.88
N SER A 348 -27.87 -9.79 0.49
CA SER A 348 -28.00 -11.17 0.03
C SER A 348 -28.29 -12.11 1.21
N SER A 349 -29.29 -12.97 1.04
CA SER A 349 -29.64 -14.06 1.97
C SER A 349 -28.46 -15.00 2.23
N GLU A 350 -27.52 -15.09 1.29
CA GLU A 350 -26.29 -15.87 1.38
C GLU A 350 -25.30 -15.26 2.39
N LEU A 351 -25.03 -13.95 2.34
CA LEU A 351 -24.20 -13.28 3.35
C LEU A 351 -24.88 -13.31 4.72
N ALA A 352 -26.21 -13.22 4.78
CA ALA A 352 -26.97 -13.39 6.02
C ALA A 352 -26.80 -14.80 6.62
N SER A 353 -26.79 -15.85 5.78
CA SER A 353 -26.55 -17.23 6.23
C SER A 353 -25.09 -17.48 6.66
N LEU A 354 -24.12 -16.84 5.99
CA LEU A 354 -22.70 -16.81 6.40
C LEU A 354 -22.52 -16.07 7.73
N ARG A 355 -23.17 -14.91 7.90
CA ARG A 355 -23.25 -14.16 9.17
C ARG A 355 -23.79 -15.02 10.31
N GLU A 356 -24.78 -15.85 10.02
CA GLU A 356 -25.38 -16.76 11.00
C GLU A 356 -24.45 -17.95 11.31
N LYS A 357 -23.78 -18.55 10.31
CA LYS A 357 -22.76 -19.60 10.52
C LYS A 357 -21.55 -19.09 11.33
N VAL A 358 -21.03 -17.90 11.02
CA VAL A 358 -19.92 -17.27 11.76
C VAL A 358 -20.32 -16.93 13.21
N ARG A 359 -21.60 -16.61 13.47
CA ARG A 359 -22.13 -16.38 14.82
C ARG A 359 -22.31 -17.64 15.67
N THR A 360 -22.57 -18.82 15.09
CA THR A 360 -23.35 -19.86 15.80
C THR A 360 -22.60 -21.03 16.44
N LYS A 361 -21.26 -21.09 16.52
CA LYS A 361 -20.62 -22.18 17.32
C LYS A 361 -19.68 -21.77 18.45
N ARG A 362 -18.94 -20.66 18.35
CA ARG A 362 -18.01 -20.22 19.43
C ARG A 362 -17.88 -18.71 19.61
N SER A 363 -18.58 -17.90 18.81
CA SER A 363 -18.61 -16.45 18.98
C SER A 363 -19.56 -16.09 20.13
N ARG A 364 -19.04 -16.05 21.37
CA ARG A 364 -19.73 -15.37 22.46
C ARG A 364 -19.70 -13.86 22.17
N GLY A 365 -20.65 -13.39 21.36
CA GLY A 365 -21.15 -12.01 21.37
C GLY A 365 -20.39 -10.93 20.60
N ASN A 366 -19.22 -11.19 19.99
CA ASN A 366 -18.49 -10.14 19.28
C ASN A 366 -18.89 -10.06 17.79
N LYS A 367 -19.40 -8.88 17.41
CA LYS A 367 -19.65 -8.47 16.01
C LYS A 367 -18.29 -8.29 15.32
N THR A 368 -17.85 -9.28 14.56
CA THR A 368 -16.49 -9.38 14.01
C THR A 368 -16.33 -8.76 12.62
N GLU A 369 -17.42 -8.27 12.03
CA GLU A 369 -17.41 -7.63 10.72
C GLU A 369 -16.77 -6.23 10.78
N PRO A 370 -15.90 -5.88 9.80
CA PRO A 370 -15.35 -4.54 9.65
C PRO A 370 -16.44 -3.48 9.53
N ARG A 371 -16.25 -2.32 10.17
CA ARG A 371 -17.17 -1.17 10.09
C ARG A 371 -16.49 0.06 9.53
N TRP A 372 -17.29 0.98 9.02
CA TRP A 372 -16.81 2.29 8.56
C TRP A 372 -16.07 3.08 9.65
N GLU A 373 -16.51 2.97 10.91
CA GLU A 373 -15.81 3.60 12.04
C GLU A 373 -14.40 3.03 12.27
N ASP A 374 -14.12 1.80 11.86
CA ASP A 374 -12.80 1.18 12.04
C ASP A 374 -11.80 1.72 11.03
N VAL A 375 -12.24 1.84 9.78
CA VAL A 375 -11.48 2.49 8.70
C VAL A 375 -11.24 3.96 9.05
N ARG A 376 -12.27 4.66 9.55
CA ARG A 376 -12.15 6.02 10.06
C ARG A 376 -11.14 6.13 11.21
N GLY A 377 -11.17 5.19 12.14
CA GLY A 377 -10.24 5.12 13.26
C GLY A 377 -8.78 4.98 12.79
N TYR A 378 -8.52 4.12 11.80
CA TYR A 378 -7.22 4.01 11.15
C TYR A 378 -6.83 5.31 10.46
N TYR A 379 -7.71 5.87 9.60
CA TYR A 379 -7.45 7.10 8.86
C TYR A 379 -7.00 8.23 9.78
N ARG A 380 -7.68 8.45 10.92
CA ARG A 380 -7.37 9.57 11.83
C ARG A 380 -6.10 9.40 12.66
N GLN A 381 -5.41 8.26 12.59
CA GLN A 381 -4.19 8.04 13.37
C GLN A 381 -3.07 9.03 13.06
N TYR A 382 -3.06 9.63 11.85
CA TYR A 382 -2.09 10.66 11.50
C TYR A 382 -2.23 11.91 12.38
N LYS A 383 -3.43 12.22 12.87
CA LYS A 383 -3.66 13.37 13.77
C LYS A 383 -3.00 13.20 15.13
N GLU A 384 -2.70 11.96 15.46
CA GLU A 384 -1.99 11.61 16.68
C GLU A 384 -0.48 11.51 16.41
N ALA A 385 -0.03 11.55 15.15
CA ALA A 385 1.38 11.42 14.78
C ALA A 385 2.18 12.62 15.29
N VAL A 386 3.35 12.32 15.85
CA VAL A 386 4.27 13.27 16.46
C VAL A 386 5.66 12.98 15.91
N VAL A 387 6.32 14.02 15.43
CA VAL A 387 7.74 13.97 15.12
C VAL A 387 8.53 13.90 16.43
N LEU A 388 9.31 12.85 16.60
CA LEU A 388 10.25 12.65 17.69
C LEU A 388 11.67 12.80 17.12
N ASN A 389 12.34 13.88 17.49
CA ASN A 389 13.75 14.07 17.19
C ASN A 389 14.58 13.38 18.27
N SER A 390 15.48 12.47 17.90
CA SER A 390 16.49 11.87 18.76
C SER A 390 17.90 12.14 18.21
N GLU A 391 18.94 11.84 19.00
CA GLU A 391 20.34 11.90 18.54
C GLU A 391 20.62 10.91 17.40
N GLU A 392 19.79 9.88 17.22
CA GLU A 392 19.87 8.86 16.16
C GLU A 392 19.10 9.24 14.88
N GLY A 393 18.33 10.33 14.90
CA GLY A 393 17.60 10.84 13.74
C GLY A 393 16.19 11.34 14.04
N VAL A 394 15.45 11.66 12.97
CA VAL A 394 14.04 12.06 13.04
C VAL A 394 13.17 10.81 12.88
N SER A 395 12.33 10.52 13.87
CA SER A 395 11.37 9.41 13.83
C SER A 395 9.95 9.91 14.00
N PHE A 396 8.97 9.20 13.46
CA PHE A 396 7.56 9.48 13.70
C PHE A 396 7.00 8.50 14.74
N GLY A 397 6.50 9.01 15.85
CA GLY A 397 5.67 8.26 16.80
C GLY A 397 4.21 8.71 16.69
N VAL A 398 3.26 8.08 17.39
CA VAL A 398 1.93 8.70 17.59
C VAL A 398 1.51 8.67 19.06
N LYS A 399 0.95 9.79 19.54
CA LYS A 399 0.43 9.99 20.89
C LYS A 399 -1.09 9.80 20.88
N GLY A 400 -1.58 8.60 21.18
CA GLY A 400 -3.02 8.35 21.09
C GLY A 400 -3.55 7.14 21.83
N ASN A 401 -4.84 7.20 22.15
CA ASN A 401 -5.56 6.09 22.75
C ASN A 401 -5.91 5.07 21.65
N TYR A 402 -5.34 3.88 21.79
CA TYR A 402 -5.70 2.65 21.10
C TYR A 402 -7.22 2.55 20.91
N SER A 403 -7.70 2.72 19.67
CA SER A 403 -9.03 2.20 19.34
C SER A 403 -8.97 0.68 19.56
N ALA A 404 -10.06 0.07 20.04
CA ALA A 404 -10.12 -1.37 20.26
C ALA A 404 -9.78 -2.21 18.99
N ASN A 405 -9.73 -1.55 17.83
CA ASN A 405 -9.69 -2.15 16.51
C ASN A 405 -8.35 -1.96 15.79
N THR A 406 -7.39 -1.20 16.32
CA THR A 406 -6.11 -0.89 15.61
C THR A 406 -4.91 -0.99 16.55
N GLN A 407 -4.91 -1.98 17.44
CA GLN A 407 -3.93 -2.05 18.51
C GLN A 407 -2.49 -2.14 17.96
N ARG A 408 -1.67 -1.14 18.30
CA ARG A 408 -0.25 -1.06 17.94
C ARG A 408 0.59 -1.75 19.00
N LEU A 409 0.75 -3.05 18.83
CA LEU A 409 1.39 -3.90 19.82
C LEU A 409 2.47 -4.73 19.15
N PRO A 410 3.55 -5.08 19.89
CA PRO A 410 4.52 -6.03 19.39
C PRO A 410 3.85 -7.39 19.17
N VAL A 411 4.24 -8.05 18.09
CA VAL A 411 3.78 -9.39 17.70
C VAL A 411 4.71 -10.45 18.28
N VAL A 412 4.15 -11.51 18.87
CA VAL A 412 4.95 -12.69 19.24
C VAL A 412 5.21 -13.49 17.96
N ALA A 413 6.37 -13.28 17.34
CA ALA A 413 6.75 -14.02 16.14
C ALA A 413 7.06 -15.49 16.48
N LYS A 414 7.70 -15.73 17.63
CA LYS A 414 8.11 -17.07 18.08
C LYS A 414 7.93 -17.20 19.58
N LEU A 415 7.45 -18.36 20.02
CA LEU A 415 7.50 -18.86 21.38
C LEU A 415 8.12 -20.25 21.34
N GLN A 416 9.38 -20.34 21.72
CA GLN A 416 10.16 -21.57 21.75
C GLN A 416 10.35 -22.00 23.19
N ILE A 417 10.26 -23.30 23.48
CA ILE A 417 10.46 -23.82 24.84
C ILE A 417 11.44 -24.97 24.76
N VAL A 418 12.65 -24.74 25.25
CA VAL A 418 13.71 -25.76 25.34
C VAL A 418 13.51 -26.57 26.62
N PHE A 419 13.65 -27.89 26.51
CA PHE A 419 13.64 -28.79 27.66
C PHE A 419 14.99 -29.50 27.78
N SER A 420 15.54 -29.47 28.99
CA SER A 420 16.90 -29.96 29.26
C SER A 420 16.96 -30.83 30.50
N TYR A 421 17.87 -31.81 30.50
CA TYR A 421 18.27 -32.55 31.68
C TYR A 421 19.24 -31.72 32.52
N TRP A 422 19.08 -31.75 33.84
CA TRP A 422 20.08 -31.19 34.74
C TRP A 422 20.17 -32.00 36.02
N ALA A 423 21.38 -32.25 36.51
CA ALA A 423 21.60 -33.01 37.73
C ALA A 423 22.25 -32.17 38.83
N ARG A 424 21.79 -32.37 40.06
CA ARG A 424 22.35 -31.75 41.25
C ARG A 424 22.80 -32.81 42.25
N ASP A 425 23.75 -32.45 43.11
CA ASP A 425 24.03 -33.28 44.27
C ASP A 425 22.76 -33.44 45.12
N ILE A 426 22.57 -34.63 45.72
CA ILE A 426 21.43 -34.91 46.59
C ILE A 426 21.42 -33.91 47.76
N HIS A 427 20.31 -33.18 47.87
CA HIS A 427 20.13 -32.10 48.83
C HIS A 427 18.76 -32.20 49.54
N GLY A 428 18.52 -31.31 50.51
CA GLY A 428 17.28 -31.25 51.28
C GLY A 428 16.88 -32.55 51.99
N PRO A 429 15.58 -32.92 52.01
CA PRO A 429 15.09 -34.09 52.73
C PRO A 429 15.64 -35.41 52.14
N TRP A 430 16.11 -35.39 50.89
CA TRP A 430 16.62 -36.56 50.17
C TRP A 430 18.00 -36.99 50.64
N LYS A 431 18.79 -36.06 51.20
CA LYS A 431 20.10 -36.37 51.78
C LYS A 431 19.97 -37.39 52.90
N ARG A 432 18.97 -37.27 53.78
CA ARG A 432 18.74 -38.24 54.87
C ARG A 432 18.21 -39.58 54.36
N LYS A 433 17.40 -39.59 53.30
CA LYS A 433 16.76 -40.81 52.76
C LYS A 433 17.71 -41.66 51.93
N TYR A 434 18.47 -41.04 51.03
CA TYR A 434 19.30 -41.74 50.04
C TYR A 434 20.80 -41.64 50.31
N ASN A 435 21.23 -40.73 51.19
CA ASN A 435 22.63 -40.56 51.57
C ASN A 435 22.80 -40.37 53.11
N PRO A 436 22.33 -41.33 53.94
CA PRO A 436 22.38 -41.20 55.39
C PRO A 436 23.83 -41.19 55.91
N PRO A 437 24.15 -40.39 56.95
CA PRO A 437 25.54 -40.20 57.43
C PRO A 437 26.26 -41.48 57.89
N ARG A 438 25.53 -42.55 58.21
CA ARG A 438 26.06 -43.80 58.79
C ARG A 438 26.37 -44.90 57.76
N PHE A 439 26.08 -44.68 56.48
CA PHE A 439 26.28 -45.69 55.43
C PHE A 439 27.07 -45.08 54.25
N PRO A 440 27.72 -45.92 53.41
CA PRO A 440 28.35 -45.45 52.19
C PRO A 440 27.34 -44.66 51.35
N LYS A 441 27.79 -43.56 50.73
CA LYS A 441 26.92 -42.76 49.84
C LYS A 441 26.40 -43.65 48.72
N ARG A 442 25.14 -44.07 48.79
CA ARG A 442 24.53 -45.01 47.82
C ARG A 442 24.28 -44.35 46.46
N HIS A 443 23.94 -43.07 46.50
CA HIS A 443 23.62 -42.24 45.35
C HIS A 443 24.20 -40.84 45.56
N ARG A 444 24.56 -40.17 44.47
CA ARG A 444 25.13 -38.82 44.52
C ARG A 444 24.20 -37.77 43.94
N PHE A 445 23.47 -38.08 42.87
CA PHE A 445 22.77 -37.08 42.08
C PHE A 445 21.24 -37.23 42.12
N LEU A 446 20.56 -36.09 41.97
CA LEU A 446 19.15 -35.93 41.68
C LEU A 446 19.00 -35.34 40.28
N ILE A 447 18.08 -35.88 39.49
CA ILE A 447 17.75 -35.38 38.14
C ILE A 447 16.56 -34.43 38.19
N HIS A 448 16.69 -33.36 37.41
CA HIS A 448 15.71 -32.32 37.19
C HIS A 448 15.46 -32.12 35.70
N CYS A 449 14.28 -31.60 35.36
CA CYS A 449 13.96 -31.12 34.01
C CYS A 449 13.95 -29.60 34.00
N VAL A 450 14.82 -28.98 33.21
CA VAL A 450 14.87 -27.52 33.03
C VAL A 450 13.98 -27.12 31.87
N VAL A 451 13.21 -26.06 32.04
CA VAL A 451 12.30 -25.52 31.03
C VAL A 451 12.71 -24.08 30.75
N GLU A 452 13.09 -23.81 29.51
CA GLU A 452 13.63 -22.52 29.07
C GLU A 452 12.77 -21.94 27.95
N PRO A 453 11.80 -21.09 28.29
CA PRO A 453 11.07 -20.33 27.30
C PRO A 453 11.94 -19.23 26.67
N VAL A 454 11.83 -19.10 25.36
CA VAL A 454 12.41 -18.06 24.51
C VAL A 454 11.27 -17.42 23.73
N ILE A 455 11.24 -16.10 23.67
CA ILE A 455 10.20 -15.37 22.95
C ILE A 455 10.84 -14.40 21.98
N THR A 456 10.37 -14.38 20.74
CA THR A 456 10.77 -13.37 19.76
C THR A 456 9.63 -12.39 19.56
N LEU A 457 9.88 -11.13 19.87
CA LEU A 457 8.95 -10.03 19.60
C LEU A 457 9.31 -9.37 18.28
N TRP A 458 8.29 -8.93 17.57
CA TRP A 458 8.40 -8.26 16.29
C TRP A 458 7.56 -6.99 16.29
N ASN A 459 8.14 -5.87 15.82
CA ASN A 459 7.38 -4.67 15.49
C ASN A 459 6.91 -4.75 14.03
N PRO A 460 5.61 -5.00 13.76
CA PRO A 460 5.12 -5.12 12.39
C PRO A 460 4.94 -3.78 11.68
N PHE A 461 5.18 -2.64 12.35
CA PHE A 461 4.84 -1.32 11.84
C PHE A 461 6.05 -0.57 11.28
N GLY A 462 5.78 0.35 10.35
CA GLY A 462 6.75 1.31 9.83
C GLY A 462 7.12 2.44 10.81
N ALA A 463 6.79 2.31 12.09
CA ALA A 463 7.07 3.31 13.13
C ALA A 463 7.54 2.62 14.42
N PRO A 464 8.35 3.29 15.28
CA PRO A 464 8.81 2.71 16.54
C PRO A 464 7.64 2.37 17.49
N LEU A 465 7.80 1.27 18.24
CA LEU A 465 6.86 0.84 19.27
C LEU A 465 7.51 0.85 20.65
N SER A 466 7.03 1.69 21.56
CA SER A 466 7.52 1.75 22.94
C SER A 466 6.52 1.20 23.97
N PHE A 467 7.00 0.46 24.97
CA PHE A 467 6.19 -0.09 26.06
C PHE A 467 6.99 -0.29 27.36
N LYS A 468 6.29 -0.35 28.51
CA LYS A 468 6.89 -0.51 29.85
C LYS A 468 7.06 -1.95 30.30
N GLU A 469 6.20 -2.84 29.84
CA GLU A 469 6.26 -4.27 30.17
C GLU A 469 5.50 -5.04 29.09
N PHE A 470 6.11 -6.09 28.55
CA PHE A 470 5.39 -7.11 27.78
C PHE A 470 5.38 -8.41 28.59
N ARG A 471 4.21 -9.05 28.69
CA ARG A 471 4.08 -10.32 29.40
C ARG A 471 3.31 -11.34 28.59
N ALA A 472 3.89 -12.51 28.39
CA ALA A 472 3.22 -13.69 27.87
C ALA A 472 3.05 -14.73 28.98
N ASN A 473 1.81 -14.99 29.38
CA ASN A 473 1.47 -16.02 30.35
C ASN A 473 1.14 -17.31 29.60
N VAL A 474 2.04 -18.29 29.69
CA VAL A 474 1.97 -19.57 28.97
C VAL A 474 1.49 -20.65 29.92
N MET A 475 0.39 -21.32 29.60
CA MET A 475 -0.22 -22.33 30.45
C MET A 475 -0.62 -23.56 29.65
N GLN A 476 -0.62 -24.72 30.32
CA GLN A 476 -0.97 -26.01 29.72
C GLN A 476 -0.10 -26.30 28.50
N ILE A 477 1.17 -26.65 28.67
CA ILE A 477 1.97 -27.08 27.52
C ILE A 477 1.50 -28.49 27.14
N PRO A 478 1.10 -28.76 25.87
CA PRO A 478 0.39 -29.99 25.49
C PRO A 478 1.33 -31.18 25.26
N ILE A 479 2.26 -31.40 26.19
CA ILE A 479 3.26 -32.48 26.12
C ILE A 479 3.17 -33.38 27.35
N SER A 480 3.44 -34.65 27.14
CA SER A 480 3.60 -35.65 28.19
C SER A 480 4.98 -36.27 28.15
N LEU A 481 5.57 -36.47 29.32
CA LEU A 481 6.90 -37.02 29.52
C LEU A 481 6.81 -38.38 30.21
N ARG A 482 7.70 -39.30 29.84
CA ARG A 482 7.91 -40.59 30.53
C ARG A 482 9.41 -40.84 30.64
N TRP A 483 9.89 -41.08 31.85
CA TRP A 483 11.32 -41.11 32.16
C TRP A 483 11.88 -42.53 32.26
N PHE A 484 13.15 -42.68 31.88
CA PHE A 484 13.89 -43.94 31.90
C PHE A 484 15.23 -43.76 32.58
N LYS A 485 15.64 -44.72 33.42
CA LYS A 485 16.99 -44.81 33.98
C LYS A 485 17.61 -46.14 33.59
N ASN A 486 18.76 -46.12 32.93
CA ASN A 486 19.44 -47.31 32.41
C ASN A 486 18.47 -48.21 31.60
N GLY A 487 17.69 -47.61 30.70
CA GLY A 487 16.67 -48.29 29.90
C GLY A 487 15.39 -48.73 30.64
N ASN A 488 15.35 -48.64 31.97
CA ASN A 488 14.18 -49.04 32.77
C ASN A 488 13.29 -47.83 33.10
N GLN A 489 11.97 -47.96 32.92
CA GLN A 489 11.04 -46.89 33.25
C GLN A 489 11.16 -46.51 34.73
N VAL A 490 11.25 -45.21 35.02
CA VAL A 490 11.24 -44.66 36.37
C VAL A 490 9.99 -43.79 36.58
N GLY A 491 9.34 -43.96 37.74
CA GLY A 491 8.07 -43.31 38.03
C GLY A 491 6.86 -43.99 37.36
N PRO A 492 5.66 -43.41 37.53
CA PRO A 492 4.38 -44.09 37.26
C PRO A 492 3.92 -44.05 35.79
N GLY A 493 4.79 -43.81 34.81
CA GLY A 493 4.45 -43.79 33.38
C GLY A 493 4.32 -42.39 32.76
N TRP A 494 3.42 -42.21 31.79
CA TRP A 494 3.20 -40.93 31.09
C TRP A 494 2.66 -39.86 32.04
N ARG A 495 3.24 -38.66 31.98
CA ARG A 495 2.78 -37.50 32.75
C ARG A 495 2.77 -36.24 31.91
N HIS A 496 1.59 -35.65 31.80
CA HIS A 496 1.43 -34.35 31.16
C HIS A 496 2.23 -33.29 31.93
N TYR A 497 2.82 -32.35 31.22
CA TYR A 497 3.68 -31.29 31.78
C TYR A 497 3.05 -30.58 32.99
N SER A 498 1.74 -30.30 32.92
CA SER A 498 0.98 -29.68 34.02
C SER A 498 0.79 -30.56 35.27
N GLU A 499 1.21 -31.82 35.24
CA GLU A 499 1.02 -32.82 36.30
C GLU A 499 2.30 -33.31 36.96
N ILE A 500 3.45 -33.05 36.31
CA ILE A 500 4.76 -33.09 36.97
C ILE A 500 4.63 -32.13 38.17
N TRP A 501 5.17 -32.42 39.39
CA TRP A 501 5.14 -31.59 40.64
C TRP A 501 4.40 -32.11 41.91
N GLN A 502 4.93 -31.74 43.11
CA GLN A 502 4.73 -32.37 44.44
C GLN A 502 3.45 -32.04 45.25
N LEU A 503 2.74 -30.94 45.01
CA LEU A 503 1.63 -30.57 45.91
C LEU A 503 0.27 -31.04 45.38
N SER A 504 -0.45 -31.73 46.28
CA SER A 504 -1.76 -32.39 46.17
C SER A 504 -2.95 -31.55 45.68
N ARG A 505 -2.73 -30.44 44.97
CA ARG A 505 -3.79 -29.65 44.35
C ARG A 505 -3.63 -29.71 42.83
N ASN A 506 -4.41 -30.62 42.25
CA ASN A 506 -4.68 -30.78 40.83
C ASN A 506 -5.14 -29.43 40.22
N ARG A 507 -4.22 -28.53 39.88
CA ARG A 507 -4.49 -27.17 39.37
C ARG A 507 -3.72 -26.93 38.08
N ARG A 508 -4.31 -26.13 37.20
CA ARG A 508 -3.69 -25.60 35.98
C ARG A 508 -2.32 -24.96 36.29
N LYS A 509 -1.31 -25.23 35.46
CA LYS A 509 0.07 -24.73 35.59
C LYS A 509 0.48 -23.91 34.36
N GLY A 510 1.31 -22.90 34.59
CA GLY A 510 1.94 -22.09 33.57
C GLY A 510 2.92 -21.07 34.14
N PHE A 511 3.77 -20.53 33.27
CA PHE A 511 4.83 -19.58 33.60
C PHE A 511 4.58 -18.23 32.93
N ASP A 512 5.21 -17.18 33.45
CA ASP A 512 5.16 -15.84 32.85
C ASP A 512 6.51 -15.56 32.17
N VAL A 513 6.46 -15.27 30.87
CA VAL A 513 7.51 -14.52 30.20
C VAL A 513 7.25 -13.05 30.49
N ARG A 514 8.17 -12.35 31.14
CA ARG A 514 8.00 -10.94 31.50
C ARG A 514 9.22 -10.14 31.07
N ILE A 515 9.04 -9.32 30.05
CA ILE A 515 10.08 -8.47 29.49
C ILE A 515 9.87 -7.06 30.06
N LYS A 516 10.94 -6.49 30.61
CA LYS A 516 10.97 -5.16 31.22
C LYS A 516 12.17 -4.38 30.68
N PRO A 517 12.11 -3.03 30.73
CA PRO A 517 13.23 -2.18 30.36
C PRO A 517 14.51 -2.58 31.09
N PRO A 518 15.68 -2.48 30.43
CA PRO A 518 16.98 -2.60 31.07
C PRO A 518 17.14 -1.63 32.26
N ALA A 519 18.06 -1.94 33.16
CA ALA A 519 18.34 -1.07 34.30
C ALA A 519 18.85 0.31 33.82
N GLY A 520 18.09 1.36 34.10
CA GLY A 520 18.40 2.73 33.68
C GLY A 520 17.45 3.29 32.62
N GLU A 521 16.61 2.45 32.02
CA GLU A 521 15.59 2.85 31.03
C GLU A 521 14.17 2.76 31.59
N ASP A 522 13.29 3.62 31.09
CA ASP A 522 11.87 3.63 31.47
C ASP A 522 10.97 2.85 30.50
N LEU A 523 11.43 2.61 29.28
CA LEU A 523 10.67 2.00 28.18
C LEU A 523 11.56 1.07 27.35
N ILE A 524 10.99 -0.02 26.87
CA ILE A 524 11.52 -0.80 25.75
C ILE A 524 11.00 -0.15 24.48
N THR A 525 11.87 0.10 23.49
CA THR A 525 11.46 0.61 22.17
C THR A 525 11.95 -0.34 21.10
N LEU A 526 11.01 -0.88 20.32
CA LEU A 526 11.32 -1.63 19.10
C LEU A 526 11.30 -0.69 17.90
N GLN A 527 12.37 -0.69 17.11
CA GLN A 527 12.48 0.11 15.89
C GLN A 527 11.51 -0.38 14.79
N PRO A 528 11.23 0.42 13.74
CA PRO A 528 10.35 0.02 12.65
C PRO A 528 10.75 -1.33 12.06
N GLY A 529 9.83 -2.29 12.03
CA GLY A 529 10.09 -3.64 11.51
C GLY A 529 10.91 -4.56 12.42
N GLU A 530 11.49 -4.07 13.52
CA GLU A 530 12.52 -4.77 14.28
C GLU A 530 12.04 -6.08 14.91
N VAL A 531 12.90 -7.09 14.89
CA VAL A 531 12.69 -8.44 15.43
C VAL A 531 13.72 -8.72 16.51
N VAL A 532 13.29 -8.81 17.76
CA VAL A 532 14.18 -9.01 18.92
C VAL A 532 13.83 -10.31 19.64
N THR A 533 14.83 -11.15 19.86
CA THR A 533 14.70 -12.38 20.64
C THR A 533 15.00 -12.10 22.09
N TYR A 534 14.21 -12.64 23.01
CA TYR A 534 14.38 -12.49 24.44
C TYR A 534 14.43 -13.86 25.11
N SER A 535 15.38 -14.03 26.00
CA SER A 535 15.48 -15.21 26.86
C SER A 535 15.97 -14.83 28.25
N ASP A 536 15.68 -15.70 29.20
CA ASP A 536 16.23 -15.62 30.55
C ASP A 536 17.63 -16.23 30.56
N GLY A 537 18.53 -15.69 31.38
CA GLY A 537 19.81 -16.34 31.62
C GLY A 537 20.76 -15.59 32.53
N GLU A 538 21.66 -16.36 33.13
CA GLU A 538 22.67 -15.89 34.08
C GLU A 538 24.02 -15.65 33.40
N ALA A 539 24.82 -14.73 33.94
CA ALA A 539 26.08 -14.32 33.31
C ALA A 539 27.17 -15.41 33.38
N SER A 540 27.01 -16.44 34.23
CA SER A 540 27.96 -17.54 34.35
C SER A 540 27.32 -18.82 34.88
N LEU A 541 27.95 -19.97 34.61
CA LEU A 541 27.51 -21.26 35.15
C LEU A 541 27.53 -21.27 36.69
N ALA A 542 28.48 -20.57 37.30
CA ALA A 542 28.56 -20.45 38.76
C ALA A 542 27.37 -19.67 39.33
N GLU A 543 26.94 -18.60 38.63
CA GLU A 543 25.76 -17.83 38.98
C GLU A 543 24.48 -18.64 38.76
N PHE A 544 24.37 -19.34 37.62
CA PHE A 544 23.30 -20.30 37.36
C PHE A 544 23.18 -21.33 38.49
N ILE A 545 24.27 -22.00 38.86
CA ILE A 545 24.28 -22.96 39.96
C ILE A 545 23.97 -22.29 41.31
N LYS A 546 24.36 -21.04 41.53
CA LYS A 546 24.09 -20.31 42.78
C LYS A 546 22.62 -19.92 42.91
N VAL A 547 22.03 -19.38 41.84
CA VAL A 547 20.63 -18.97 41.74
C VAL A 547 19.72 -20.19 41.80
N HIS A 548 20.05 -21.25 41.05
CA HIS A 548 19.27 -22.48 40.98
C HIS A 548 19.70 -23.53 42.02
N GLY A 549 20.67 -23.20 42.88
CA GLY A 549 21.27 -24.08 43.87
C GLY A 549 20.66 -23.99 45.27
N ARG A 550 19.79 -23.00 45.52
CA ARG A 550 18.96 -22.96 46.72
C ARG A 550 17.67 -23.73 46.41
N HIS A 551 16.83 -23.98 47.41
CA HIS A 551 15.66 -24.86 47.25
C HIS A 551 14.57 -24.15 46.43
N ASP A 552 14.71 -24.20 45.11
CA ASP A 552 14.00 -23.35 44.16
C ASP A 552 13.16 -24.20 43.20
N ASP A 553 12.20 -24.91 43.76
CA ASP A 553 11.17 -25.59 42.98
C ASP A 553 10.17 -24.57 42.39
N TRP A 554 9.22 -25.03 41.57
CA TRP A 554 8.11 -24.21 41.06
C TRP A 554 7.30 -23.47 42.17
N HIS A 555 7.48 -23.80 43.47
CA HIS A 555 6.90 -23.04 44.58
C HIS A 555 7.66 -21.74 44.90
N GLY A 556 8.91 -21.61 44.45
CA GLY A 556 9.82 -20.51 44.74
C GLY A 556 9.60 -19.23 43.93
N ARG A 557 8.38 -18.82 43.55
CA ARG A 557 8.12 -17.54 42.81
C ARG A 557 8.93 -17.31 41.51
N LEU A 558 9.77 -18.25 41.04
CA LEU A 558 10.77 -18.04 39.98
C LEU A 558 10.21 -18.17 38.56
N SER A 559 9.22 -19.03 38.31
CA SER A 559 8.56 -19.10 36.98
C SER A 559 7.79 -17.81 36.61
N ALA A 560 7.66 -16.86 37.55
CA ALA A 560 7.12 -15.52 37.33
C ALA A 560 8.13 -14.39 37.59
N ARG A 561 9.41 -14.73 37.83
CA ARG A 561 10.52 -13.81 38.15
C ARG A 561 11.78 -14.07 37.30
N LEU A 562 11.65 -14.83 36.21
CA LEU A 562 12.69 -14.91 35.18
C LEU A 562 12.97 -13.50 34.63
N GLU A 563 14.23 -13.19 34.41
CA GLU A 563 14.70 -11.89 33.92
C GLU A 563 15.05 -12.02 32.44
N TYR A 564 14.08 -11.69 31.58
CA TYR A 564 14.28 -11.76 30.14
C TYR A 564 15.07 -10.56 29.65
N LYS A 565 16.17 -10.84 28.96
CA LYS A 565 17.05 -9.86 28.31
C LYS A 565 17.06 -10.12 26.81
N PRO A 566 17.37 -9.11 25.98
CA PRO A 566 17.60 -9.33 24.57
C PRO A 566 18.69 -10.39 24.36
N GLY A 567 18.50 -11.21 23.34
CA GLY A 567 19.39 -12.31 22.99
C GLY A 567 18.97 -13.69 23.45
N TRP A 568 19.77 -14.66 23.02
CA TRP A 568 19.69 -16.05 23.47
C TRP A 568 20.75 -16.32 24.55
N HIS A 569 20.29 -16.71 25.73
CA HIS A 569 21.11 -16.97 26.92
C HIS A 569 20.93 -18.42 27.34
N ILE A 570 21.95 -19.25 27.08
CA ILE A 570 21.89 -20.71 27.33
C ILE A 570 21.75 -21.01 28.83
N LEU A 571 22.07 -20.11 29.74
CA LEU A 571 22.08 -20.35 31.18
C LEU A 571 20.80 -19.85 31.88
N GLY A 572 19.62 -20.14 31.32
CA GLY A 572 18.34 -19.71 31.88
C GLY A 572 17.38 -20.81 32.30
N GLY A 573 16.14 -20.36 32.48
CA GLY A 573 14.95 -21.17 32.73
C GLY A 573 14.75 -21.55 34.19
N TYR A 574 13.80 -22.44 34.44
CA TYR A 574 13.54 -22.98 35.78
C TYR A 574 13.53 -24.50 35.74
N TYR A 575 13.92 -25.14 36.84
CA TYR A 575 14.02 -26.58 36.92
C TYR A 575 12.84 -27.23 37.63
N THR A 576 12.73 -28.54 37.41
CA THR A 576 11.62 -29.40 37.80
C THR A 576 12.07 -30.58 38.64
N ASP A 577 11.69 -30.63 39.93
CA ASP A 577 12.19 -31.61 40.93
C ASP A 577 11.46 -32.95 40.95
N TRP A 578 10.16 -32.94 40.64
CA TRP A 578 9.28 -34.07 40.90
C TRP A 578 8.75 -34.61 39.58
N LEU A 579 9.67 -35.23 38.85
CA LEU A 579 9.45 -35.83 37.53
C LEU A 579 8.51 -37.05 37.57
N ALA A 580 8.19 -37.56 38.77
CA ALA A 580 7.27 -38.66 39.04
C ALA A 580 6.20 -38.28 40.09
N GLN A 581 5.04 -38.95 40.08
CA GLN A 581 3.91 -38.65 40.98
C GLN A 581 4.28 -38.93 42.45
N GLY A 582 3.96 -38.01 43.36
CA GLY A 582 4.31 -38.12 44.77
C GLY A 582 5.60 -37.38 45.10
N ARG A 583 6.26 -37.73 46.20
CA ARG A 583 7.62 -37.22 46.50
C ARG A 583 8.69 -38.03 45.76
N ASP A 584 8.40 -38.50 44.55
CA ASP A 584 9.27 -39.41 43.82
C ASP A 584 10.25 -38.61 42.97
N VAL A 585 11.53 -38.73 43.31
CA VAL A 585 12.67 -38.09 42.62
C VAL A 585 13.47 -39.15 41.88
N ILE A 586 14.07 -38.78 40.76
CA ILE A 586 15.00 -39.64 40.02
C ILE A 586 16.39 -39.44 40.60
N TYR A 587 16.99 -40.49 41.15
CA TYR A 587 18.30 -40.47 41.81
C TYR A 587 19.22 -41.58 41.32
N GLY A 588 20.53 -41.34 41.44
CA GLY A 588 21.54 -42.23 40.88
C GLY A 588 22.98 -41.81 41.12
N ASN A 589 23.88 -42.47 40.41
CA ASN A 589 25.32 -42.25 40.38
C ASN A 589 25.76 -41.73 39.01
N ALA A 590 27.01 -41.28 38.88
CA ALA A 590 27.52 -40.62 37.67
C ALA A 590 27.30 -41.41 36.38
N ASN A 591 27.41 -42.74 36.44
CA ASN A 591 27.31 -43.64 35.29
C ASN A 591 25.88 -44.06 34.96
N ASP A 592 24.88 -43.68 35.78
CA ASP A 592 23.49 -43.93 35.43
C ASP A 592 23.12 -43.05 34.22
N LEU A 593 22.36 -43.60 33.28
CA LEU A 593 21.84 -42.93 32.10
C LEU A 593 20.41 -42.45 32.36
N ILE A 594 20.10 -41.21 31.98
CA ILE A 594 18.74 -40.66 31.92
C ILE A 594 18.26 -40.61 30.47
N GLY A 595 17.01 -41.02 30.24
CA GLY A 595 16.30 -40.88 28.98
C GLY A 595 14.85 -40.44 29.19
N VAL A 596 14.23 -39.85 28.16
CA VAL A 596 12.84 -39.41 28.23
C VAL A 596 12.08 -39.71 26.92
N GLN A 597 10.90 -40.29 27.04
CA GLN A 597 9.92 -40.33 25.96
C GLN A 597 9.01 -39.12 26.04
N VAL A 598 8.69 -38.55 24.89
CA VAL A 598 7.82 -37.38 24.77
C VAL A 598 6.71 -37.68 23.78
N LYS A 599 5.50 -37.19 24.05
CA LYS A 599 4.41 -37.18 23.07
C LYS A 599 3.50 -35.98 23.27
N GLY A 600 2.79 -35.60 22.21
CA GLY A 600 1.63 -34.70 22.33
C GLY A 600 0.53 -35.35 23.16
N GLN A 601 0.04 -34.64 24.17
CA GLN A 601 -1.10 -35.11 24.95
C GLN A 601 -1.94 -33.92 25.42
N ARG A 602 -3.26 -34.12 25.37
CA ARG A 602 -4.25 -33.21 25.92
C ARG A 602 -4.04 -32.97 27.42
N SER A 603 -4.21 -31.74 27.83
CA SER A 603 -4.25 -31.37 29.24
C SER A 603 -5.56 -31.81 29.87
N ARG A 604 -5.52 -32.53 30.99
CA ARG A 604 -6.75 -32.85 31.76
C ARG A 604 -7.47 -31.61 32.32
N PHE A 605 -6.80 -30.45 32.31
CA PHE A 605 -7.37 -29.16 32.70
C PHE A 605 -7.96 -28.38 31.51
N ALA A 606 -7.98 -28.98 30.31
CA ALA A 606 -8.44 -28.32 29.10
C ALA A 606 -9.93 -27.96 29.14
N GLY A 607 -10.79 -28.76 29.78
CA GLY A 607 -12.19 -28.41 30.07
C GLY A 607 -13.02 -27.82 28.91
N GLY A 608 -12.66 -28.12 27.65
CA GLY A 608 -13.27 -27.54 26.44
C GLY A 608 -12.79 -26.13 26.04
N MET A 609 -11.70 -25.61 26.62
CA MET A 609 -11.26 -24.22 26.47
C MET A 609 -9.85 -24.01 25.89
N GLY A 610 -9.04 -25.05 25.59
CA GLY A 610 -7.64 -24.93 25.15
C GLY A 610 -6.77 -26.05 25.68
N ASP A 611 -5.71 -26.42 24.97
CA ASP A 611 -4.66 -27.36 25.38
C ASP A 611 -3.27 -26.75 25.37
N LEU A 612 -3.05 -25.64 24.64
CA LEU A 612 -2.01 -24.62 24.87
C LEU A 612 -2.69 -23.27 25.05
N TYR A 613 -2.26 -22.49 26.03
CA TYR A 613 -2.72 -21.11 26.23
C TYR A 613 -1.56 -20.15 26.34
N VAL A 614 -1.61 -19.08 25.56
CA VAL A 614 -0.69 -17.97 25.63
C VAL A 614 -1.52 -16.70 25.79
N ASN A 615 -1.58 -16.15 27.00
CA ASN A 615 -2.25 -14.88 27.26
C ASN A 615 -1.23 -13.74 27.18
N LEU A 616 -1.49 -12.73 26.37
CA LEU A 616 -0.61 -11.60 26.14
C LEU A 616 -1.10 -10.37 26.92
N PHE A 617 -0.15 -9.67 27.52
CA PHE A 617 -0.37 -8.43 28.25
C PHE A 617 0.70 -7.42 27.84
N CYS A 618 0.30 -6.15 27.71
CA CYS A 618 1.23 -5.07 27.44
C CYS A 618 0.88 -3.85 28.31
N THR A 619 1.92 -3.25 28.89
CA THR A 619 1.84 -1.99 29.63
C THR A 619 2.41 -0.88 28.77
N ARG A 620 1.58 0.12 28.48
CA ARG A 620 1.92 1.24 27.59
C ARG A 620 2.86 2.24 28.26
N PRO A 621 3.47 3.17 27.51
CA PRO A 621 4.35 4.19 28.07
C PRO A 621 3.72 5.04 29.19
N ASN A 622 2.43 5.35 29.06
CA ASN A 622 1.68 6.11 30.08
C ASN A 622 1.34 5.29 31.35
N GLY A 623 1.79 4.03 31.45
CA GLY A 623 1.52 3.14 32.58
C GLY A 623 0.16 2.45 32.56
N SER A 624 -0.74 2.81 31.64
CA SER A 624 -1.98 2.07 31.43
C SER A 624 -1.69 0.76 30.67
N GLY A 625 -2.33 -0.33 31.06
CA GLY A 625 -1.97 -1.64 30.49
C GLY A 625 -2.86 -2.75 30.98
N GLY A 626 -2.84 -3.87 30.27
CA GLY A 626 -3.66 -5.02 30.63
C GLY A 626 -3.60 -6.14 29.61
N PHE A 627 -4.56 -7.04 29.69
CA PHE A 627 -4.73 -8.13 28.73
C PHE A 627 -5.01 -7.54 27.34
N ILE A 628 -4.18 -7.88 26.37
CA ILE A 628 -4.29 -7.41 24.98
C ILE A 628 -4.83 -8.49 24.04
N GLY A 629 -4.68 -9.76 24.42
CA GLY A 629 -5.09 -10.86 23.57
C GLY A 629 -4.45 -12.18 23.96
N GLY A 630 -4.53 -13.17 23.08
CA GLY A 630 -3.89 -14.45 23.34
C GLY A 630 -4.24 -15.53 22.34
N HIS A 631 -3.49 -16.62 22.40
CA HIS A 631 -3.62 -17.75 21.49
C HIS A 631 -4.01 -19.00 22.28
N ARG A 632 -4.96 -19.77 21.75
CA ARG A 632 -5.34 -21.08 22.26
C ARG A 632 -5.34 -22.09 21.13
N ILE A 633 -4.77 -23.25 21.41
CA ILE A 633 -4.78 -24.40 20.52
C ILE A 633 -5.51 -25.52 21.26
N GLN A 634 -6.55 -26.11 20.67
CA GLN A 634 -7.39 -27.14 21.27
C GLN A 634 -7.23 -28.48 20.54
N PHE A 635 -7.18 -29.56 21.31
CA PHE A 635 -7.33 -30.94 20.83
C PHE A 635 -8.61 -31.54 21.43
N ARG A 636 -9.41 -32.31 20.68
CA ARG A 636 -10.52 -33.10 21.26
C ARG A 636 -10.03 -34.48 21.69
N ALA A 637 -9.17 -35.10 20.89
CA ALA A 637 -8.56 -36.38 21.22
C ALA A 637 -7.64 -36.29 22.45
N ASN A 638 -7.62 -37.34 23.28
CA ASN A 638 -6.78 -37.39 24.49
C ASN A 638 -5.28 -37.50 24.15
N GLU A 639 -4.96 -38.28 23.11
CA GLU A 639 -3.63 -38.35 22.51
C GLU A 639 -3.74 -37.74 21.12
N THR A 640 -2.78 -36.88 20.77
CA THR A 640 -2.80 -36.16 19.50
C THR A 640 -1.79 -36.81 18.57
N ASN A 641 -2.19 -37.10 17.34
CA ASN A 641 -1.26 -37.54 16.29
C ASN A 641 -0.53 -36.35 15.64
N TRP A 642 -0.83 -35.12 16.09
CA TRP A 642 -0.36 -33.87 15.52
C TRP A 642 1.06 -33.51 15.97
N LEU A 643 1.47 -33.93 17.17
CA LEU A 643 2.85 -33.88 17.62
C LEU A 643 3.43 -35.29 17.59
N PRO A 644 4.64 -35.49 17.01
CA PRO A 644 5.23 -36.82 16.92
C PRO A 644 5.49 -37.41 18.32
N ARG A 645 5.77 -38.70 18.38
CA ARG A 645 6.28 -39.32 19.61
C ARG A 645 7.80 -39.39 19.52
N LEU A 646 8.49 -38.79 20.48
CA LEU A 646 9.95 -38.86 20.59
C LEU A 646 10.36 -40.00 21.53
N SER A 647 11.33 -40.79 21.10
CA SER A 647 11.85 -41.97 21.80
C SER A 647 13.28 -41.75 22.32
N PRO A 648 13.65 -42.33 23.49
CA PRO A 648 14.96 -42.17 24.08
C PRO A 648 16.01 -42.90 23.26
N GLY A 649 17.18 -42.31 23.11
CA GLY A 649 18.31 -42.84 22.35
C GLY A 649 18.15 -42.76 20.83
N LEU A 650 16.95 -42.44 20.33
CA LEU A 650 16.68 -42.20 18.92
C LEU A 650 16.47 -40.70 18.66
N ASP A 651 15.44 -40.14 19.28
CA ASP A 651 15.03 -38.74 19.09
C ASP A 651 15.50 -37.85 20.24
N THR A 652 15.42 -38.35 21.48
CA THR A 652 15.92 -37.66 22.68
C THR A 652 17.20 -38.36 23.17
N PRO A 653 18.36 -37.67 23.20
CA PRO A 653 19.62 -38.31 23.59
C PRO A 653 19.59 -38.79 25.03
N GLU A 654 20.05 -40.03 25.27
CA GLU A 654 20.33 -40.47 26.64
C GLU A 654 21.62 -39.84 27.15
N ARG A 655 21.62 -39.37 28.39
CA ARG A 655 22.76 -38.66 28.98
C ARG A 655 23.18 -39.27 30.30
N SER A 656 24.46 -39.25 30.63
CA SER A 656 24.92 -39.73 31.93
C SER A 656 24.62 -38.70 33.03
N PHE A 657 24.36 -39.15 34.26
CA PHE A 657 24.11 -38.24 35.37
C PHE A 657 25.32 -37.35 35.67
N GLY A 658 26.54 -37.84 35.43
CA GLY A 658 27.77 -37.05 35.55
C GLY A 658 27.85 -35.91 34.52
N GLU A 659 27.44 -36.19 33.28
CA GLU A 659 27.40 -35.21 32.19
C GLU A 659 26.40 -34.09 32.48
N VAL A 660 25.15 -34.46 32.79
CA VAL A 660 24.08 -33.47 33.07
C VAL A 660 24.26 -32.74 34.40
N HIS A 661 25.19 -33.20 35.25
CA HIS A 661 25.59 -32.51 36.47
C HIS A 661 26.58 -31.37 36.19
N ASN A 662 27.51 -31.59 35.26
CA ASN A 662 28.50 -30.59 34.89
C ASN A 662 27.85 -29.44 34.13
N PHE A 663 26.94 -29.77 33.20
CA PHE A 663 26.22 -28.81 32.39
C PHE A 663 24.87 -29.39 32.00
N LYS A 664 23.80 -28.58 31.98
CA LYS A 664 22.50 -29.07 31.51
C LYS A 664 22.59 -29.50 30.05
N GLN A 665 21.81 -30.49 29.64
CA GLN A 665 21.83 -31.02 28.27
C GLN A 665 20.43 -30.97 27.68
N PRO A 666 20.21 -30.36 26.50
CA PRO A 666 18.88 -30.29 25.91
C PRO A 666 18.47 -31.66 25.37
N PHE A 667 17.16 -31.90 25.31
CA PHE A 667 16.61 -33.11 24.69
C PHE A 667 15.48 -32.85 23.71
N MET A 668 14.78 -31.72 23.82
CA MET A 668 13.77 -31.29 22.85
C MET A 668 13.54 -29.79 22.89
N LEU A 669 12.96 -29.26 21.82
CA LEU A 669 12.35 -27.94 21.76
C LEU A 669 10.90 -28.05 21.28
N LEU A 670 10.00 -27.34 21.96
CA LEU A 670 8.66 -27.07 21.45
C LEU A 670 8.67 -25.71 20.76
N ASN A 671 8.45 -25.70 19.46
CA ASN A 671 8.43 -24.51 18.63
C ASN A 671 6.98 -24.07 18.40
N VAL A 672 6.62 -22.83 18.76
CA VAL A 672 5.33 -22.22 18.41
C VAL A 672 5.62 -20.92 17.66
N VAL A 673 5.45 -20.93 16.34
CA VAL A 673 5.93 -19.85 15.47
C VAL A 673 4.83 -19.34 14.58
N LEU A 674 4.86 -18.04 14.29
CA LEU A 674 3.98 -17.45 13.31
C LEU A 674 4.40 -17.92 11.92
N LYS A 675 3.42 -18.27 11.08
CA LYS A 675 3.70 -18.82 9.74
C LYS A 675 4.44 -17.82 8.86
N THR A 676 5.41 -18.34 8.11
CA THR A 676 6.15 -17.63 7.07
C THR A 676 5.96 -18.34 5.73
N GLU A 677 6.25 -17.67 4.62
CA GLU A 677 6.14 -18.27 3.28
C GLU A 677 7.21 -19.34 3.02
N GLY A 678 8.42 -19.15 3.56
CA GLY A 678 9.59 -19.96 3.21
C GLY A 678 9.81 -21.21 4.06
N ASP A 679 9.27 -21.26 5.28
CA ASP A 679 9.60 -22.29 6.29
C ASP A 679 8.37 -22.96 6.94
N SER A 680 7.17 -22.64 6.44
CA SER A 680 5.93 -23.26 6.91
C SER A 680 5.84 -24.73 6.47
N ARG A 681 5.51 -25.62 7.41
CA ARG A 681 5.26 -27.05 7.10
C ARG A 681 3.97 -27.25 6.31
N TYR A 682 3.10 -26.26 6.36
CA TYR A 682 1.82 -26.23 5.65
C TYR A 682 1.74 -24.96 4.81
N PRO A 683 2.48 -24.90 3.68
CA PRO A 683 2.58 -23.70 2.85
C PRO A 683 1.21 -23.11 2.51
N SER A 684 1.12 -21.79 2.65
CA SER A 684 -0.08 -20.99 2.44
C SER A 684 0.37 -19.56 2.18
N LEU A 685 -0.47 -18.72 1.56
CA LEU A 685 -0.24 -17.27 1.44
C LEU A 685 -0.42 -16.59 2.81
N SER A 686 0.42 -16.95 3.78
CA SER A 686 0.41 -16.50 5.16
C SER A 686 0.53 -14.99 5.30
N TRP A 687 1.18 -14.30 4.38
CA TRP A 687 1.24 -12.83 4.42
C TRP A 687 -0.06 -12.14 3.99
N VAL A 688 -0.92 -12.83 3.23
CA VAL A 688 -2.17 -12.27 2.69
C VAL A 688 -3.40 -12.82 3.41
N HIS A 689 -3.44 -14.12 3.65
CA HIS A 689 -4.55 -14.90 4.22
C HIS A 689 -4.34 -15.26 5.71
N ASN A 690 -3.52 -14.47 6.39
CA ASN A 690 -3.38 -14.48 7.84
C ASN A 690 -3.60 -13.06 8.37
N SER A 691 -3.59 -12.85 9.68
CA SER A 691 -3.65 -11.52 10.29
C SER A 691 -2.67 -11.44 11.47
N PRO A 692 -1.35 -11.36 11.22
CA PRO A 692 -0.35 -11.49 12.27
C PRO A 692 -0.40 -10.36 13.31
N ILE A 693 -0.84 -9.18 12.86
CA ILE A 693 -1.05 -7.98 13.68
C ILE A 693 -2.33 -8.03 14.52
N ASN A 694 -3.26 -8.94 14.22
CA ASN A 694 -4.43 -9.15 15.03
C ASN A 694 -4.10 -10.14 16.15
N GLN A 695 -3.84 -9.62 17.35
CA GLN A 695 -3.60 -10.45 18.54
C GLN A 695 -4.87 -10.74 19.34
N LEU A 696 -6.04 -10.32 18.86
CA LEU A 696 -7.30 -10.62 19.52
C LEU A 696 -7.46 -12.13 19.64
N PHE A 697 -8.03 -12.53 20.77
CA PHE A 697 -8.06 -13.90 21.27
C PHE A 697 -8.35 -15.01 20.21
N HIS A 698 -7.33 -15.75 19.75
CA HIS A 698 -7.46 -16.84 18.76
C HIS A 698 -7.69 -18.20 19.42
N ALA A 699 -8.60 -19.02 18.88
CA ALA A 699 -8.84 -20.38 19.36
C ALA A 699 -8.98 -21.36 18.20
N TYR A 700 -7.94 -22.16 17.98
CA TYR A 700 -7.91 -23.19 16.93
C TYR A 700 -8.42 -24.53 17.47
N ASP A 701 -9.28 -25.21 16.70
CA ASP A 701 -9.67 -26.61 16.94
C ASP A 701 -9.04 -27.48 15.86
N LEU A 702 -7.95 -28.17 16.21
CA LEU A 702 -7.16 -28.96 15.25
C LEU A 702 -7.92 -30.17 14.67
N ASP A 703 -9.06 -30.53 15.25
CA ASP A 703 -9.91 -31.59 14.72
C ASP A 703 -10.98 -31.09 13.73
N GLU A 704 -11.21 -29.77 13.65
CA GLU A 704 -12.15 -29.13 12.71
C GLU A 704 -11.45 -28.23 11.67
N GLU A 705 -10.25 -27.72 11.99
CA GLU A 705 -9.49 -26.78 11.18
C GLU A 705 -8.13 -27.37 10.77
N HIS A 706 -7.78 -27.25 9.49
CA HIS A 706 -6.48 -27.68 8.98
C HIS A 706 -5.40 -26.62 9.31
N MET A 707 -4.17 -27.06 9.61
CA MET A 707 -3.02 -26.19 9.97
C MET A 707 -2.62 -25.19 8.88
N VAL A 708 -3.02 -25.44 7.62
CA VAL A 708 -2.86 -24.49 6.51
C VAL A 708 -3.52 -23.14 6.83
N ASN A 709 -4.67 -23.16 7.54
CA ASN A 709 -5.46 -21.96 7.82
C ASN A 709 -5.17 -21.33 9.20
N MET A 710 -4.25 -21.89 9.97
CA MET A 710 -3.87 -21.37 11.29
C MET A 710 -2.83 -20.26 11.16
N GLN A 711 -2.80 -19.33 12.13
CA GLN A 711 -1.79 -18.26 12.14
C GLN A 711 -0.43 -18.73 12.63
N TYR A 712 -0.44 -19.65 13.60
CA TYR A 712 0.74 -20.21 14.22
C TYR A 712 0.85 -21.70 13.91
N GLU A 713 2.08 -22.14 13.72
CA GLU A 713 2.44 -23.55 13.66
C GLU A 713 3.06 -23.97 14.98
N MET A 714 2.78 -25.21 15.39
CA MET A 714 3.39 -25.84 16.54
C MET A 714 4.15 -27.09 16.11
N GLU A 715 5.41 -27.18 16.51
CA GLU A 715 6.27 -28.30 16.22
C GLU A 715 7.04 -28.76 17.46
N MET A 716 7.34 -30.06 17.52
CA MET A 716 8.22 -30.62 18.52
C MET A 716 9.46 -31.16 17.83
N LEU A 717 10.61 -30.56 18.14
CA LEU A 717 11.89 -30.85 17.53
C LEU A 717 12.81 -31.57 18.52
N PRO A 718 13.47 -32.67 18.12
CA PRO A 718 14.51 -33.27 18.93
C PRO A 718 15.69 -32.31 19.06
N MET A 719 16.39 -32.35 20.19
CA MET A 719 17.61 -31.59 20.41
C MET A 719 18.69 -32.46 21.01
N SER A 720 19.93 -32.29 20.54
CA SER A 720 21.07 -33.05 21.05
C SER A 720 22.16 -32.19 21.71
N SER A 721 22.34 -30.94 21.28
CA SER A 721 23.30 -29.98 21.85
C SER A 721 22.71 -28.57 21.84
N PHE A 722 23.33 -27.65 22.59
CA PHE A 722 23.09 -26.21 22.47
C PHE A 722 23.90 -25.55 21.36
N ASP A 723 24.84 -26.26 20.74
CA ASP A 723 25.60 -25.76 19.58
C ASP A 723 24.78 -25.85 18.27
N ASP A 724 23.76 -26.71 18.27
CA ASP A 724 22.86 -26.95 17.15
C ASP A 724 21.42 -26.82 17.67
N ILE A 725 21.03 -25.58 17.98
CA ILE A 725 19.68 -25.30 18.46
C ILE A 725 18.79 -25.12 17.25
N PRO A 726 17.88 -26.07 16.98
CA PRO A 726 16.97 -25.93 15.88
C PRO A 726 16.08 -24.72 16.18
N THR A 727 16.03 -23.77 15.24
CA THR A 727 15.08 -22.64 15.20
C THR A 727 15.33 -21.44 16.12
N VAL A 728 16.18 -21.52 17.15
CA VAL A 728 16.56 -20.35 17.99
C VAL A 728 17.82 -19.73 17.41
N GLU A 729 17.66 -19.03 16.29
CA GLU A 729 18.75 -18.30 15.65
C GLU A 729 18.66 -16.81 15.99
N VAL A 730 19.81 -16.25 16.35
CA VAL A 730 20.01 -14.83 16.65
C VAL A 730 21.15 -14.31 15.79
N ALA A 731 21.10 -13.02 15.45
CA ALA A 731 22.14 -12.35 14.69
C ALA A 731 23.46 -12.28 15.47
N TYR A 732 24.51 -11.79 14.81
CA TYR A 732 25.86 -11.74 15.37
C TYR A 732 25.98 -10.85 16.63
N ASP A 733 25.06 -9.89 16.78
CA ASP A 733 24.92 -9.05 17.97
C ASP A 733 24.31 -9.77 19.18
N ASN A 734 23.83 -11.01 19.00
CA ASN A 734 23.11 -11.79 20.00
C ASN A 734 21.90 -11.03 20.56
N GLU A 735 21.21 -10.24 19.75
CA GLU A 735 20.00 -9.50 20.14
C GLU A 735 18.88 -9.73 19.12
N HIS A 736 19.19 -9.53 17.84
CA HIS A 736 18.18 -9.58 16.79
C HIS A 736 17.82 -11.02 16.42
N GLY A 737 16.53 -11.28 16.24
CA GLY A 737 16.03 -12.52 15.66
C GLY A 737 15.83 -12.40 14.15
N TYR A 738 15.32 -13.47 13.55
CA TYR A 738 14.91 -13.52 12.15
C TYR A 738 13.43 -13.83 12.01
N PHE A 739 12.70 -13.07 11.19
CA PHE A 739 11.29 -13.30 10.89
C PHE A 739 10.92 -12.76 9.49
N GLY A 740 9.66 -12.94 9.05
CA GLY A 740 9.10 -12.36 7.83
C GLY A 740 8.96 -13.38 6.70
N PRO A 741 9.81 -13.34 5.65
CA PRO A 741 9.80 -14.37 4.59
C PRO A 741 10.24 -15.74 5.10
N GLY A 742 11.07 -15.79 6.16
CA GLY A 742 11.54 -17.01 6.81
C GLY A 742 11.77 -16.84 8.31
N LEU A 743 12.03 -17.95 9.01
CA LEU A 743 12.28 -18.01 10.46
C LEU A 743 13.77 -18.09 10.82
N TYR A 744 14.64 -18.36 9.86
CA TYR A 744 16.07 -18.62 10.05
C TYR A 744 16.93 -17.56 9.38
N ALA A 745 18.24 -17.55 9.65
CA ALA A 745 19.18 -16.56 9.12
C ALA A 745 19.35 -16.61 7.59
N ASP A 746 19.04 -17.75 6.95
CA ASP A 746 19.18 -17.93 5.50
C ASP A 746 18.08 -17.21 4.70
N LYS A 747 16.86 -17.14 5.24
CA LYS A 747 15.68 -16.56 4.58
C LYS A 747 15.05 -15.41 5.33
N GLY A 748 15.11 -15.41 6.66
CA GLY A 748 14.47 -14.42 7.53
C GLY A 748 15.25 -13.11 7.62
N LEU A 749 14.57 -12.08 8.12
CA LEU A 749 15.10 -10.72 8.23
C LEU A 749 14.95 -10.23 9.67
N SER A 750 15.89 -9.41 10.12
CA SER A 750 15.86 -8.78 11.45
C SER A 750 14.99 -7.51 11.50
N TYR A 751 14.66 -6.95 10.34
CA TYR A 751 13.76 -5.80 10.18
C TYR A 751 12.76 -6.09 9.06
N VAL A 752 11.48 -6.14 9.40
CA VAL A 752 10.38 -6.50 8.51
C VAL A 752 9.14 -5.68 8.82
N THR A 753 8.69 -4.84 7.89
CA THR A 753 7.42 -4.12 8.04
C THR A 753 6.28 -4.86 7.34
N HIS A 754 5.13 -4.96 8.01
CA HIS A 754 3.92 -5.60 7.48
C HIS A 754 2.75 -4.61 7.34
N ALA A 755 2.64 -3.66 8.26
CA ALA A 755 1.59 -2.66 8.27
C ALA A 755 2.16 -1.25 8.38
N GLU A 756 1.77 -0.37 7.46
CA GLU A 756 2.07 1.06 7.61
C GLU A 756 1.04 1.70 8.54
N LEU A 757 1.50 2.67 9.32
CA LEU A 757 0.63 3.53 10.11
C LEU A 757 0.54 4.87 9.37
N PRO A 758 -0.65 5.48 9.25
CA PRO A 758 -0.76 6.74 8.57
C PRO A 758 -0.13 7.80 9.47
N LEU A 759 1.01 8.32 9.03
CA LEU A 759 1.70 9.45 9.64
C LEU A 759 1.18 10.78 9.11
N GLU A 760 0.49 10.73 7.97
CA GLU A 760 -0.19 11.85 7.32
C GLU A 760 -1.59 11.43 6.85
N ALA A 761 -2.39 12.41 6.44
CA ALA A 761 -3.74 12.16 5.94
C ALA A 761 -3.70 11.22 4.71
N PRO A 762 -4.30 10.02 4.79
CA PRO A 762 -4.37 9.14 3.62
C PRO A 762 -5.09 9.81 2.45
N ILE A 763 -4.44 9.91 1.29
CA ILE A 763 -4.98 10.60 0.11
C ILE A 763 -5.62 9.66 -0.92
N SER A 764 -5.52 8.34 -0.73
CA SER A 764 -6.05 7.34 -1.66
C SER A 764 -6.65 6.13 -0.94
N MET A 765 -7.50 5.38 -1.64
CA MET A 765 -8.00 4.09 -1.13
C MET A 765 -6.87 3.08 -0.91
N GLY A 766 -5.79 3.15 -1.69
CA GLY A 766 -4.61 2.30 -1.52
C GLY A 766 -3.91 2.54 -0.19
N ALA A 767 -3.87 3.78 0.30
CA ALA A 767 -3.29 4.12 1.61
C ALA A 767 -4.08 3.53 2.80
N LEU A 768 -5.32 3.09 2.57
CA LEU A 768 -6.13 2.39 3.57
C LEU A 768 -5.84 0.89 3.65
N ARG A 769 -4.95 0.34 2.81
CA ARG A 769 -4.70 -1.11 2.75
C ARG A 769 -4.26 -1.73 4.07
N HIS A 770 -3.51 -0.98 4.88
CA HIS A 770 -2.98 -1.42 6.17
C HIS A 770 -3.97 -1.16 7.33
N ALA A 771 -5.19 -0.72 7.04
CA ALA A 771 -6.24 -0.60 8.03
C ALA A 771 -6.63 -2.00 8.54
N ASN A 772 -6.17 -2.33 9.75
CA ASN A 772 -6.46 -3.60 10.42
C ASN A 772 -7.92 -3.62 10.94
N VAL A 773 -8.89 -3.74 10.03
CA VAL A 773 -10.32 -3.69 10.39
C VAL A 773 -10.96 -5.07 10.56
N ALA A 774 -10.19 -6.14 10.37
CA ALA A 774 -10.62 -7.51 10.64
C ALA A 774 -10.67 -7.76 12.16
N LYS A 775 -11.88 -7.82 12.74
CA LYS A 775 -12.06 -8.05 14.19
C LYS A 775 -12.31 -9.50 14.57
N SER A 776 -12.35 -10.41 13.60
CA SER A 776 -12.49 -11.85 13.88
C SER A 776 -11.16 -12.48 14.24
N HIS A 777 -11.21 -13.25 15.32
CA HIS A 777 -10.25 -14.29 15.69
C HIS A 777 -10.64 -15.67 15.13
N ASN A 778 -11.73 -15.72 14.34
CA ASN A 778 -12.20 -16.91 13.66
C ASN A 778 -11.80 -16.83 12.19
N GLN A 779 -11.49 -17.98 11.59
CA GLN A 779 -11.16 -18.07 10.18
C GLN A 779 -12.28 -17.54 9.28
N PRO A 780 -11.90 -17.04 8.10
CA PRO A 780 -10.53 -16.83 7.62
C PRO A 780 -9.95 -15.52 8.16
N LEU A 781 -8.65 -15.58 8.44
CA LEU A 781 -7.85 -14.45 8.89
C LEU A 781 -7.43 -13.64 7.66
N VAL A 782 -7.54 -12.31 7.72
CA VAL A 782 -7.18 -11.42 6.60
C VAL A 782 -6.43 -10.20 7.14
N SER A 783 -5.29 -9.88 6.54
CA SER A 783 -4.49 -8.70 6.91
C SER A 783 -4.95 -7.45 6.17
N TYR A 784 -5.26 -7.57 4.88
CA TYR A 784 -5.58 -6.46 4.00
C TYR A 784 -7.05 -6.50 3.58
N VAL A 785 -7.90 -5.92 4.41
CA VAL A 785 -9.37 -5.93 4.23
C VAL A 785 -9.85 -4.85 3.26
N VAL A 786 -9.11 -3.74 3.16
CA VAL A 786 -9.42 -2.59 2.29
C VAL A 786 -8.31 -2.46 1.25
N GLY A 787 -8.61 -1.92 0.07
CA GLY A 787 -7.58 -1.52 -0.90
C GLY A 787 -6.76 -2.67 -1.49
N ASN A 788 -7.24 -3.91 -1.38
CA ASN A 788 -6.62 -5.10 -1.96
C ASN A 788 -7.51 -5.70 -3.05
N SER A 789 -6.91 -6.17 -4.15
CA SER A 789 -7.63 -6.79 -5.28
C SER A 789 -7.97 -8.27 -5.04
N TYR A 790 -7.37 -8.91 -4.03
CA TYR A 790 -7.69 -10.29 -3.67
C TYR A 790 -9.04 -10.36 -2.95
N ALA A 791 -9.93 -11.22 -3.46
CA ALA A 791 -11.20 -11.51 -2.81
C ALA A 791 -10.96 -12.07 -1.39
N HIS A 792 -11.71 -11.56 -0.42
CA HIS A 792 -11.64 -12.05 0.96
C HIS A 792 -11.99 -13.55 0.98
N PRO A 793 -11.29 -14.43 1.72
CA PRO A 793 -11.54 -15.88 1.67
C PRO A 793 -12.90 -16.34 2.22
N LEU A 794 -13.75 -15.42 2.72
CA LEU A 794 -15.15 -15.68 3.10
C LEU A 794 -16.10 -15.46 1.94
N LEU A 795 -15.64 -14.75 0.92
CA LEU A 795 -16.38 -14.54 -0.30
C LEU A 795 -16.24 -15.81 -1.13
N PRO A 796 -17.35 -16.49 -1.47
CA PRO A 796 -17.27 -17.61 -2.38
C PRO A 796 -16.53 -17.20 -3.66
N ALA A 797 -15.68 -18.08 -4.19
CA ALA A 797 -14.90 -17.81 -5.41
C ALA A 797 -15.78 -17.45 -6.63
N ASN A 798 -17.06 -17.81 -6.55
CA ASN A 798 -18.08 -17.61 -7.56
C ASN A 798 -18.98 -16.40 -7.25
N GLY A 799 -18.86 -15.83 -6.06
CA GLY A 799 -19.62 -14.65 -5.67
C GLY A 799 -18.81 -13.41 -5.99
N VAL A 800 -19.35 -12.58 -6.89
CA VAL A 800 -18.86 -11.22 -7.12
C VAL A 800 -19.51 -10.33 -6.07
N TRP A 801 -18.73 -9.71 -5.19
CA TRP A 801 -19.22 -8.89 -4.07
C TRP A 801 -18.73 -7.45 -4.16
#